data_AF-A0A7G6WW07-F1
#
_entry.id   AF-A0A7G6WW07-F1
#
_cell.length_a   1.000
_cell.length_b   1.000
_cell.length_c   1.000
_cell.angle_alpha   90.00
_cell.angle_beta   90.00
_cell.angle_gamma   90.00
#
_symmetry.space_group_name_H-M   'P 1'
#
loop_
_entity.id
_entity.type
_entity.pdbx_description
1 polymer ?
#
loop_
_entity_poly.entity_id
_entity_poly.type
_entity_poly.pdbx_seq_one_letter_code
_entity_poly.pdbx_strand_id
1 'polypeptide(L)'
;MSAARGGQRGPREADYKVAIHVVRGALALAVLYFPIEQQGRRCIRVADALFFLSGQVDKWAHWPRLSEEERTLIARLLRWRPVAMANRNGFRDLVEQLVPEQIAEFSFLDSDVLLADMASPQAVVEECVRFLWLEQEMQTRRPQKVAGRGEFVTWMSGPRGTGAVETRYALSLTPAAEPEEPTDLGQPADASELAIPFADLRRMADLLDAAFGQTHRRESIDRIFTRLQGDPENLKQGRWALRAGATQLLNAPTGVGKNVLAELVACWCAERGMVTTLLVPKNAVVVQTAHSINASLRALGIDGDVVPLMSPRRLATEAEIAAKGSKPGGLGEWAYDRMHYACALPAAAETEDGVDAWVPGSEPCGDLRAVKDDGSASQKRSRCPWRNGCGKLRVARQTATAPVIVTSHSNFAVGRLHVPVVMDGRVEENPSVEAVVLFRSHAVLIDEIDAFQASLIGESASGLTLAKRRGSSGSLLRRFDTEFGDAIGLINPLIEGRVQALLSQARYLAENYNRHLAAGDFIRSRAGRSPGHPMFGRWVLPRRWDGWLAAALFGIPPDAKDLSVSTEQLATLDALFPGSTSGAIIPDWLEPVATVLTTLTSPASGGDLFMVGRELLAGMLKDHPYPVSRLDSEDMRVLVADRLIRRAHLETLRKCLMSMVYAAPQLHASGVKAATEIADALGQFATWRAVPYGPMGRVLFAFTELHDDDRPWDTSLRVSGFGGDPHTYVVTLGDLTARAHTGRSRIVVGLSATGYFPGAPHHHVHVQPTWWVPDDVTGGLTIHATPVSDEELEFLRVSGTSGKERRATMTKLGKLLWIQHLDNKITDLLSNPETARRARLLLATTAYEGAEDLAIGLSAAGVPAERIVLGVRPADAPEGPRLTARWTEVPADRLEEFGRTVGTEPGSVLIAPLARTERGLNIVDRDGRSQIGSVWLVIRPIPVMDEPAELLAHVNADIHAISTATDAPAEVLENMRIEAARAFDRIFRSLPYFRALPTAVQIAIAKEILNGLIQLAGRARRGGDNAEIHLVDYAFHDTSGRSDLPSLIHQIRDNWRDEGQLDLMQSLYGDTLQAIFTFADQRQEADEHYDD
;
A
#
# COMPACT_ATOMS: atom_id res chain seq x y z
N MET A 1 7.80 13.52 -51.54
CA MET A 1 7.88 12.09 -51.15
C MET A 1 8.91 11.99 -50.02
N SER A 2 8.66 12.41 -48.77
CA SER A 2 7.68 11.98 -47.75
C SER A 2 7.71 10.48 -47.45
N ALA A 3 8.62 10.07 -46.55
CA ALA A 3 8.67 8.75 -45.94
C ALA A 3 8.98 8.89 -44.43
N ALA A 4 7.97 8.52 -43.65
CA ALA A 4 7.85 8.31 -42.20
C ALA A 4 9.10 8.38 -41.30
N ARG A 5 9.22 9.50 -40.56
CA ARG A 5 9.77 9.52 -39.19
C ARG A 5 8.75 8.87 -38.25
N GLY A 6 8.97 7.61 -37.89
CA GLY A 6 8.19 6.89 -36.88
C GLY A 6 8.57 7.34 -35.47
N GLY A 7 8.21 8.57 -35.09
CA GLY A 7 8.32 9.03 -33.71
C GLY A 7 7.34 8.28 -32.81
N GLN A 8 7.76 8.00 -31.58
CA GLN A 8 6.85 7.72 -30.46
C GLN A 8 5.82 8.85 -30.42
N ARG A 9 4.62 8.60 -30.98
CA ARG A 9 3.54 9.57 -30.88
C ARG A 9 3.16 9.67 -29.41
N GLY A 10 3.22 10.91 -28.91
CA GLY A 10 2.94 11.29 -27.55
C GLY A 10 1.53 10.95 -27.06
N PRO A 11 1.13 11.52 -25.91
CA PRO A 11 -0.20 11.33 -25.34
C PRO A 11 -1.29 11.61 -26.39
N ARG A 12 -2.47 11.00 -26.26
CA ARG A 12 -3.59 11.22 -27.20
C ARG A 12 -3.88 12.73 -27.30
N GLU A 13 -4.47 13.18 -28.40
CA GLU A 13 -4.83 14.59 -28.63
C GLU A 13 -5.63 15.21 -27.45
N ALA A 14 -6.46 14.42 -26.75
CA ALA A 14 -7.15 14.82 -25.52
C ALA A 14 -6.23 14.91 -24.27
N ASP A 15 -5.27 14.00 -24.12
CA ASP A 15 -4.28 14.02 -23.04
C ASP A 15 -3.31 15.20 -23.20
N TYR A 16 -3.07 15.61 -24.45
CA TYR A 16 -2.18 16.71 -24.81
C TYR A 16 -2.78 18.09 -24.45
N LYS A 17 -4.10 18.27 -24.59
CA LYS A 17 -4.79 19.49 -24.13
C LYS A 17 -4.69 19.69 -22.62
N VAL A 18 -4.92 18.63 -21.85
CA VAL A 18 -4.76 18.67 -20.39
C VAL A 18 -3.31 19.01 -20.03
N ALA A 19 -2.34 18.39 -20.72
CA ALA A 19 -0.91 18.66 -20.51
C ALA A 19 -0.55 20.13 -20.68
N ILE A 20 -1.02 20.78 -21.76
CA ILE A 20 -0.74 22.20 -22.03
C ILE A 20 -1.18 23.07 -20.85
N HIS A 21 -2.41 22.92 -20.38
CA HIS A 21 -2.95 23.78 -19.32
C HIS A 21 -2.36 23.48 -17.94
N VAL A 22 -2.01 22.21 -17.65
CA VAL A 22 -1.30 21.86 -16.41
C VAL A 22 0.11 22.45 -16.40
N VAL A 23 0.86 22.31 -17.50
CA VAL A 23 2.23 22.86 -17.62
C VAL A 23 2.21 24.39 -17.59
N ARG A 24 1.35 25.03 -18.39
CA ARG A 24 1.19 26.49 -18.40
C ARG A 24 0.81 27.03 -17.02
N GLY A 25 -0.13 26.38 -16.32
CA GLY A 25 -0.52 26.74 -14.96
C GLY A 25 0.63 26.61 -13.95
N ALA A 26 1.42 25.54 -14.03
CA ALA A 26 2.57 25.33 -13.13
C ALA A 26 3.68 26.36 -13.35
N LEU A 27 3.97 26.71 -14.61
CA LEU A 27 4.91 27.76 -14.95
C LEU A 27 4.42 29.13 -14.43
N ALA A 28 3.14 29.45 -14.58
CA ALA A 28 2.56 30.69 -14.06
C ALA A 28 2.59 30.76 -12.51
N LEU A 29 2.35 29.64 -11.81
CA LEU A 29 2.55 29.57 -10.36
C LEU A 29 4.01 29.83 -9.95
N ALA A 30 4.98 29.31 -10.71
CA ALA A 30 6.41 29.61 -10.47
C ALA A 30 6.72 31.09 -10.67
N VAL A 31 6.12 31.77 -11.65
CA VAL A 31 6.29 33.23 -11.82
C VAL A 31 5.69 34.00 -10.64
N LEU A 32 4.58 33.52 -10.08
CA LEU A 32 3.89 34.17 -8.98
C LEU A 32 4.67 34.08 -7.66
N TYR A 33 5.21 32.90 -7.34
CA TYR A 33 5.79 32.62 -6.02
C TYR A 33 7.31 32.50 -6.00
N PHE A 34 7.96 32.21 -7.12
CA PHE A 34 9.41 32.03 -7.23
C PHE A 34 10.04 32.84 -8.40
N PRO A 35 9.71 34.14 -8.58
CA PRO A 35 10.28 34.93 -9.66
C PRO A 35 11.78 35.19 -9.43
N ILE A 36 12.56 35.10 -10.50
CA ILE A 36 13.96 35.50 -10.55
C ILE A 36 14.06 36.71 -11.48
N GLU A 37 14.74 37.78 -11.07
CA GLU A 37 15.01 38.90 -11.97
C GLU A 37 16.35 38.69 -12.69
N GLN A 38 16.32 38.69 -14.03
CA GLN A 38 17.52 38.75 -14.86
C GLN A 38 17.36 39.84 -15.92
N GLN A 39 18.33 40.76 -15.97
CA GLN A 39 18.34 41.87 -16.94
C GLN A 39 17.04 42.71 -16.94
N GLY A 40 16.42 42.90 -15.77
CA GLY A 40 15.17 43.65 -15.61
C GLY A 40 13.92 42.93 -16.12
N ARG A 41 14.01 41.62 -16.41
CA ARG A 41 12.87 40.78 -16.80
C ARG A 41 12.64 39.66 -15.79
N ARG A 42 11.38 39.23 -15.67
CA ARG A 42 10.98 38.12 -14.80
C ARG A 42 11.28 36.78 -15.47
N CYS A 43 12.03 35.94 -14.77
CA CYS A 43 12.43 34.60 -15.19
C CYS A 43 12.06 33.58 -14.11
N ILE A 44 12.02 32.30 -14.48
CA ILE A 44 11.79 31.17 -13.56
C ILE A 44 12.70 30.00 -13.92
N ARG A 45 12.98 29.11 -12.94
CA ARG A 45 13.59 27.81 -13.24
C ARG A 45 12.49 26.79 -13.51
N VAL A 46 12.75 25.87 -14.45
CA VAL A 46 11.83 24.75 -14.73
C VAL A 46 11.58 23.90 -13.47
N ALA A 47 12.58 23.79 -12.59
CA ALA A 47 12.46 23.07 -11.31
C ALA A 47 11.45 23.71 -10.34
N ASP A 48 11.30 25.03 -10.34
CA ASP A 48 10.35 25.73 -9.46
C ASP A 48 8.90 25.47 -9.90
N ALA A 49 8.66 25.30 -11.21
CA ALA A 49 7.36 24.88 -11.74
C ALA A 49 7.07 23.40 -11.44
N LEU A 50 8.09 22.54 -11.55
CA LEU A 50 7.97 21.12 -11.20
C LEU A 50 7.60 20.92 -9.72
N PHE A 51 8.06 21.78 -8.81
CA PHE A 51 7.69 21.73 -7.40
C PHE A 51 6.16 21.75 -7.21
N PHE A 52 5.43 22.65 -7.88
CA PHE A 52 3.96 22.68 -7.78
C PHE A 52 3.32 21.40 -8.28
N LEU A 53 3.91 20.75 -9.28
CA LEU A 53 3.47 19.46 -9.78
C LEU A 53 3.99 18.28 -8.95
N SER A 54 4.87 18.48 -7.96
CA SER A 54 5.24 17.41 -7.03
C SER A 54 4.12 17.11 -6.03
N GLY A 55 3.38 18.14 -5.59
CA GLY A 55 2.40 18.04 -4.51
C GLY A 55 3.02 17.97 -3.10
N GLN A 56 4.34 18.09 -2.96
CA GLN A 56 5.06 18.08 -1.68
C GLN A 56 5.05 19.48 -1.02
N VAL A 57 3.85 20.05 -0.87
CA VAL A 57 3.63 21.41 -0.37
C VAL A 57 4.10 21.60 1.06
N ASP A 58 4.23 20.52 1.83
CA ASP A 58 4.79 20.49 3.19
C ASP A 58 6.27 20.89 3.23
N LYS A 59 6.98 20.84 2.10
CA LYS A 59 8.38 21.28 1.99
C LYS A 59 8.53 22.78 1.74
N TRP A 60 7.42 23.52 1.60
CA TRP A 60 7.42 24.95 1.39
C TRP A 60 7.00 25.70 2.65
N ALA A 61 7.94 26.44 3.26
CA ALA A 61 7.73 27.13 4.53
C ALA A 61 6.63 28.21 4.46
N HIS A 62 6.33 28.72 3.26
CA HIS A 62 5.27 29.72 3.06
C HIS A 62 3.87 29.11 2.89
N TRP A 63 3.74 27.80 2.62
CA TRP A 63 2.45 27.14 2.42
C TRP A 63 1.44 27.42 3.55
N PRO A 64 1.80 27.31 4.84
CA PRO A 64 0.87 27.60 5.94
C PRO A 64 0.48 29.08 6.08
N ARG A 65 1.15 29.99 5.38
CA ARG A 65 0.92 31.45 5.40
C ARG A 65 0.07 31.94 4.23
N LEU A 66 -0.06 31.14 3.17
CA LEU A 66 -0.92 31.45 2.03
C LEU A 66 -2.38 31.59 2.45
N SER A 67 -3.11 32.44 1.74
CA SER A 67 -4.56 32.55 1.89
C SER A 67 -5.27 31.26 1.44
N GLU A 68 -6.52 31.09 1.90
CA GLU A 68 -7.36 29.95 1.53
C GLU A 68 -7.59 29.86 0.01
N GLU A 69 -7.71 31.01 -0.67
CA GLU A 69 -7.91 31.09 -2.12
C GLU A 69 -6.68 30.59 -2.89
N GLU A 70 -5.48 31.02 -2.47
CA GLU A 70 -4.22 30.62 -3.08
C GLU A 70 -3.94 29.12 -2.95
N ARG A 71 -4.11 28.56 -1.74
CA ARG A 71 -3.96 27.10 -1.52
C ARG A 71 -4.94 26.30 -2.37
N THR A 72 -6.17 26.81 -2.48
CA THR A 72 -7.23 26.16 -3.28
C THR A 72 -6.91 26.22 -4.77
N LEU A 73 -6.37 27.33 -5.26
CA LEU A 73 -5.95 27.48 -6.65
C LEU A 73 -4.84 26.46 -7.01
N ILE A 74 -3.82 26.34 -6.15
CA ILE A 74 -2.73 25.35 -6.31
C ILE A 74 -3.29 23.92 -6.29
N ALA A 75 -4.13 23.58 -5.30
CA ALA A 75 -4.72 22.26 -5.17
C ALA A 75 -5.61 21.87 -6.36
N ARG A 76 -6.38 22.83 -6.91
CA ARG A 76 -7.21 22.63 -8.11
C ARG A 76 -6.39 22.39 -9.36
N LEU A 77 -5.23 23.01 -9.53
CA LEU A 77 -4.33 22.69 -10.64
C LEU A 77 -3.75 21.29 -10.49
N LEU A 78 -3.28 20.96 -9.28
CA LEU A 78 -2.74 19.64 -8.93
C LEU A 78 -3.74 18.50 -9.17
N ARG A 79 -5.05 18.78 -9.10
CA ARG A 79 -6.10 17.82 -9.43
C ARG A 79 -6.02 17.25 -10.84
N TRP A 80 -5.49 18.04 -11.77
CA TRP A 80 -5.45 17.66 -13.17
C TRP A 80 -4.14 17.03 -13.59
N ARG A 81 -3.16 16.98 -12.69
CA ARG A 81 -1.81 16.51 -12.96
C ARG A 81 -1.76 14.99 -13.21
N PRO A 82 -1.43 14.53 -14.42
CA PRO A 82 -1.04 13.14 -14.66
C PRO A 82 0.31 12.84 -14.01
N VAL A 83 0.50 11.62 -13.49
CA VAL A 83 1.72 11.24 -12.75
C VAL A 83 3.01 11.47 -13.55
N ALA A 84 2.97 11.26 -14.86
CA ALA A 84 4.12 11.49 -15.75
C ALA A 84 4.64 12.94 -15.70
N MET A 85 3.79 13.92 -15.38
CA MET A 85 4.17 15.34 -15.31
C MET A 85 4.81 15.72 -13.98
N ALA A 86 4.73 14.86 -12.96
CA ALA A 86 5.50 15.03 -11.73
C ALA A 86 6.95 14.52 -11.88
N ASN A 87 7.25 13.78 -12.96
CA ASN A 87 8.59 13.29 -13.24
C ASN A 87 9.48 14.41 -13.79
N ARG A 88 10.66 14.62 -13.20
CA ARG A 88 11.60 15.66 -13.65
C ARG A 88 11.93 15.61 -15.13
N ASN A 89 12.26 14.43 -15.66
CA ASN A 89 12.63 14.29 -17.06
C ASN A 89 11.39 14.40 -17.95
N GLY A 90 10.31 13.70 -17.58
CA GLY A 90 9.06 13.78 -18.34
C GLY A 90 8.47 15.20 -18.41
N PHE A 91 8.58 15.98 -17.33
CA PHE A 91 8.17 17.37 -17.30
C PHE A 91 9.09 18.27 -18.12
N ARG A 92 10.41 18.08 -18.05
CA ARG A 92 11.37 18.82 -18.87
C ARG A 92 11.10 18.60 -20.36
N ASP A 93 10.94 17.34 -20.79
CA ASP A 93 10.62 16.99 -22.17
C ASP A 93 9.31 17.66 -22.63
N LEU A 94 8.29 17.70 -21.77
CA LEU A 94 7.05 18.40 -22.05
C LEU A 94 7.25 19.92 -22.17
N VAL A 95 8.03 20.55 -21.29
CA VAL A 95 8.32 21.98 -21.37
C VAL A 95 9.07 22.32 -22.67
N GLU A 96 10.09 21.55 -23.03
CA GLU A 96 10.84 21.70 -24.29
C GLU A 96 9.96 21.54 -25.53
N GLN A 97 8.98 20.63 -25.48
CA GLN A 97 8.03 20.41 -26.57
C GLN A 97 6.93 21.48 -26.65
N LEU A 98 6.35 21.88 -25.52
CA LEU A 98 5.13 22.70 -25.46
C LEU A 98 5.43 24.20 -25.52
N VAL A 99 6.52 24.66 -24.89
CA VAL A 99 6.81 26.10 -24.80
C VAL A 99 7.01 26.76 -26.16
N PRO A 100 7.83 26.23 -27.09
CA PRO A 100 8.11 26.92 -28.36
C PRO A 100 6.89 27.08 -29.28
N GLU A 101 5.91 26.17 -29.19
CA GLU A 101 4.80 26.10 -30.14
C GLU A 101 3.43 26.43 -29.55
N GLN A 102 3.21 26.17 -28.25
CA GLN A 102 1.86 26.13 -27.66
C GLN A 102 1.70 26.97 -26.39
N ILE A 103 2.79 27.43 -25.76
CA ILE A 103 2.77 28.26 -24.55
C ILE A 103 3.57 29.55 -24.79
N ALA A 104 2.96 30.49 -25.52
CA ALA A 104 3.62 31.69 -26.05
C ALA A 104 4.09 32.69 -24.97
N GLU A 105 3.58 32.60 -23.75
CA GLU A 105 3.97 33.49 -22.64
C GLU A 105 5.36 33.19 -22.07
N PHE A 106 6.00 32.10 -22.52
CA PHE A 106 7.32 31.69 -22.06
C PHE A 106 8.30 31.51 -23.22
N SER A 107 9.58 31.78 -22.97
CA SER A 107 10.66 31.49 -23.92
C SER A 107 11.93 31.06 -23.19
N PHE A 108 12.73 30.18 -23.80
CA PHE A 108 13.98 29.71 -23.22
C PHE A 108 15.06 30.80 -23.25
N LEU A 109 15.65 31.08 -22.08
CA LEU A 109 16.86 31.90 -21.96
C LEU A 109 18.11 31.00 -21.87
N ASP A 110 17.96 29.86 -21.19
CA ASP A 110 18.92 28.76 -21.07
C ASP A 110 18.12 27.45 -20.97
N SER A 111 18.79 26.30 -21.06
CA SER A 111 18.22 24.95 -20.95
C SER A 111 17.30 24.73 -19.75
N ASP A 112 17.51 25.43 -18.63
CA ASP A 112 16.74 25.27 -17.39
C ASP A 112 16.06 26.56 -16.90
N VAL A 113 16.17 27.66 -17.65
CA VAL A 113 15.62 28.99 -17.27
C VAL A 113 14.72 29.53 -18.38
N LEU A 114 13.49 29.89 -17.98
CA LEU A 114 12.48 30.46 -18.87
C LEU A 114 12.26 31.94 -18.54
N LEU A 115 12.20 32.76 -19.58
CA LEU A 115 11.70 34.13 -19.53
C LEU A 115 10.17 34.10 -19.56
N ALA A 116 9.52 34.87 -18.68
CA ALA A 116 8.07 34.99 -18.61
C ALA A 116 7.60 36.37 -19.10
N ASP A 117 6.71 36.38 -20.09
CA ASP A 117 6.07 37.58 -20.63
C ASP A 117 4.56 37.55 -20.35
N MET A 118 4.19 37.95 -19.13
CA MET A 118 2.80 38.03 -18.69
C MET A 118 2.57 39.13 -17.67
N ALA A 119 1.41 39.80 -17.79
CA ALA A 119 1.02 40.86 -16.87
C ALA A 119 0.50 40.34 -15.52
N SER A 120 -0.35 39.29 -15.53
CA SER A 120 -0.96 38.71 -14.33
C SER A 120 -0.82 37.17 -14.32
N PRO A 121 0.18 36.63 -13.59
CA PRO A 121 0.36 35.19 -13.46
C PRO A 121 -0.83 34.48 -12.82
N GLN A 122 -1.45 35.09 -11.80
CA GLN A 122 -2.62 34.52 -11.12
C GLN A 122 -3.79 34.30 -12.09
N ALA A 123 -4.09 35.28 -12.95
CA ALA A 123 -5.18 35.16 -13.94
C ALA A 123 -4.93 34.02 -14.94
N VAL A 124 -3.67 33.77 -15.31
CA VAL A 124 -3.27 32.65 -16.18
C VAL A 124 -3.54 31.30 -15.51
N VAL A 125 -3.24 31.17 -14.21
CA VAL A 125 -3.52 29.94 -13.45
C VAL A 125 -5.02 29.71 -13.33
N GLU A 126 -5.79 30.74 -13.00
CA GLU A 126 -7.26 30.68 -12.93
C GLU A 126 -7.89 30.30 -14.26
N GLU A 127 -7.40 30.85 -15.37
CA GLU A 127 -7.82 30.47 -16.73
C GLU A 127 -7.54 28.99 -17.01
N CYS A 128 -6.33 28.50 -16.70
CA CYS A 128 -5.96 27.11 -16.92
C CYS A 128 -6.84 26.16 -16.09
N VAL A 129 -7.05 26.45 -14.81
CA VAL A 129 -7.93 25.66 -13.94
C VAL A 129 -9.36 25.66 -14.49
N ARG A 130 -9.90 26.82 -14.87
CA ARG A 130 -11.24 26.94 -15.46
C ARG A 130 -11.36 26.12 -16.75
N PHE A 131 -10.36 26.17 -17.63
CA PHE A 131 -10.36 25.38 -18.85
C PHE A 131 -10.36 23.88 -18.57
N LEU A 132 -9.51 23.41 -17.65
CA LEU A 132 -9.44 22.00 -17.27
C LEU A 132 -10.79 21.48 -16.74
N TRP A 133 -11.48 22.31 -15.95
CA TRP A 133 -12.85 22.02 -15.52
C TRP A 133 -13.86 21.99 -16.67
N LEU A 134 -13.80 22.95 -17.59
CA LEU A 134 -14.68 22.98 -18.77
C LEU A 134 -14.47 21.78 -19.68
N GLU A 135 -13.22 21.35 -19.92
CA GLU A 135 -12.93 20.15 -20.70
C GLU A 135 -13.54 18.90 -20.04
N GLN A 136 -13.53 18.78 -18.70
CA GLN A 136 -14.22 17.70 -18.00
C GLN A 136 -15.74 17.74 -18.24
N GLU A 137 -16.34 18.92 -18.13
CA GLU A 137 -17.78 19.13 -18.34
C GLU A 137 -18.19 18.78 -19.78
N MET A 138 -17.38 19.17 -20.77
CA MET A 138 -17.59 18.82 -22.17
C MET A 138 -17.35 17.34 -22.46
N GLN A 139 -16.52 16.66 -21.66
CA GLN A 139 -16.28 15.21 -21.72
C GLN A 139 -17.37 14.38 -21.01
N THR A 140 -18.47 14.98 -20.55
CA THR A 140 -19.62 14.30 -19.93
C THR A 140 -19.93 12.98 -20.65
N ARG A 141 -19.47 11.89 -20.03
CA ARG A 141 -19.61 10.54 -20.57
C ARG A 141 -21.11 10.28 -20.67
N ARG A 142 -21.60 10.06 -21.89
CA ARG A 142 -22.99 9.64 -22.09
C ARG A 142 -23.26 8.44 -21.17
N PRO A 143 -24.32 8.49 -20.35
CA PRO A 143 -24.66 7.37 -19.48
C PRO A 143 -24.76 6.11 -20.34
N GLN A 144 -24.13 5.04 -19.87
CA GLN A 144 -24.11 3.79 -20.60
C GLN A 144 -25.55 3.31 -20.81
N LYS A 145 -25.86 2.86 -22.03
CA LYS A 145 -27.21 2.41 -22.39
C LYS A 145 -27.67 1.31 -21.43
N VAL A 146 -28.90 1.40 -20.93
CA VAL A 146 -29.52 0.34 -20.13
C VAL A 146 -29.94 -0.79 -21.07
N ALA A 147 -29.68 -2.04 -20.69
CA ALA A 147 -30.08 -3.20 -21.48
C ALA A 147 -31.62 -3.27 -21.52
N GLY A 148 -32.17 -3.23 -22.73
CA GLY A 148 -33.62 -3.30 -22.96
C GLY A 148 -34.09 -4.71 -23.25
N ARG A 149 -35.16 -4.84 -24.03
CA ARG A 149 -35.62 -6.13 -24.55
C ARG A 149 -34.62 -6.69 -25.57
N GLY A 150 -34.32 -7.98 -25.45
CA GLY A 150 -33.47 -8.71 -26.40
C GLY A 150 -32.51 -9.70 -25.73
N GLU A 151 -31.68 -10.33 -26.55
CA GLU A 151 -30.63 -11.23 -26.10
C GLU A 151 -29.34 -10.47 -25.79
N PHE A 152 -28.68 -10.84 -24.70
CA PHE A 152 -27.42 -10.26 -24.26
C PHE A 152 -26.44 -11.36 -23.90
N VAL A 153 -25.14 -11.11 -24.11
CA VAL A 153 -24.08 -12.05 -23.78
C VAL A 153 -22.97 -11.37 -22.98
N THR A 154 -22.32 -12.13 -22.11
CA THR A 154 -21.12 -11.72 -21.38
C THR A 154 -20.30 -12.93 -20.96
N TRP A 155 -19.08 -12.70 -20.48
CA TRP A 155 -18.22 -13.76 -19.97
C TRP A 155 -18.18 -13.71 -18.45
N MET A 156 -18.58 -14.79 -17.80
CA MET A 156 -18.53 -14.94 -16.34
C MET A 156 -17.40 -15.87 -15.94
N SER A 157 -16.83 -15.66 -14.76
CA SER A 157 -15.84 -16.59 -14.22
C SER A 157 -16.55 -17.78 -13.59
N GLY A 158 -16.23 -18.99 -14.04
CA GLY A 158 -16.84 -20.21 -13.51
C GLY A 158 -16.42 -20.50 -12.06
N PRO A 159 -17.20 -21.32 -11.33
CA PRO A 159 -16.89 -21.67 -9.95
C PRO A 159 -15.52 -22.37 -9.85
N ARG A 160 -14.70 -21.97 -8.87
CA ARG A 160 -13.47 -22.71 -8.48
C ARG A 160 -12.46 -22.92 -9.62
N GLY A 161 -12.31 -21.96 -10.53
CA GLY A 161 -11.21 -21.97 -11.51
C GLY A 161 -11.46 -22.82 -12.76
N THR A 162 -12.71 -23.14 -13.08
CA THR A 162 -13.13 -23.88 -14.28
C THR A 162 -13.00 -23.08 -15.60
N GLY A 163 -12.47 -21.86 -15.56
CA GLY A 163 -12.34 -20.98 -16.73
C GLY A 163 -13.47 -19.97 -16.85
N ALA A 164 -13.47 -19.17 -17.92
CA ALA A 164 -14.56 -18.25 -18.23
C ALA A 164 -15.67 -18.98 -19.00
N VAL A 165 -16.92 -18.75 -18.62
CA VAL A 165 -18.12 -19.29 -19.26
C VAL A 165 -18.82 -18.15 -20.00
N GLU A 166 -19.13 -18.33 -21.27
CA GLU A 166 -20.00 -17.40 -22.00
C GLU A 166 -21.44 -17.61 -21.53
N THR A 167 -22.04 -16.57 -20.94
CA THR A 167 -23.40 -16.60 -20.44
C THR A 167 -24.30 -15.72 -21.29
N ARG A 168 -25.38 -16.31 -21.81
CA ARG A 168 -26.43 -15.63 -22.57
C ARG A 168 -27.63 -15.35 -21.68
N TYR A 169 -28.23 -14.18 -21.85
CA TYR A 169 -29.36 -13.67 -21.10
C TYR A 169 -30.48 -13.22 -22.04
N ALA A 170 -31.69 -13.71 -21.80
CA ALA A 170 -32.89 -13.25 -22.49
C ALA A 170 -33.64 -12.22 -21.62
N LEU A 171 -33.57 -10.94 -22.00
CA LEU A 171 -34.23 -9.87 -21.25
C LEU A 171 -35.57 -9.51 -21.89
N SER A 172 -36.66 -9.64 -21.12
CA SER A 172 -38.04 -9.36 -21.56
C SER A 172 -38.73 -8.28 -20.72
N LEU A 173 -38.00 -7.24 -20.34
CA LEU A 173 -38.53 -6.18 -19.46
C LEU A 173 -39.50 -5.24 -20.20
N THR A 174 -40.69 -5.08 -19.63
CA THR A 174 -41.71 -4.12 -20.08
C THR A 174 -42.31 -3.43 -18.84
N PRO A 175 -42.25 -2.08 -18.72
CA PRO A 175 -41.65 -1.12 -19.65
C PRO A 175 -40.11 -1.20 -19.68
N ALA A 176 -39.50 -0.50 -20.64
CA ALA A 176 -38.04 -0.40 -20.72
C ALA A 176 -37.48 0.29 -19.46
N ALA A 177 -36.40 -0.25 -18.90
CA ALA A 177 -35.75 0.33 -17.72
C ALA A 177 -35.09 1.67 -18.07
N GLU A 178 -35.34 2.68 -17.26
CA GLU A 178 -34.75 4.01 -17.40
C GLU A 178 -33.37 4.09 -16.71
N PRO A 179 -32.48 4.99 -17.17
CA PRO A 179 -31.25 5.29 -16.45
C PRO A 179 -31.54 5.73 -15.02
N GLU A 180 -30.67 5.34 -14.09
CA GLU A 180 -30.74 5.79 -12.70
C GLU A 180 -30.45 7.30 -12.62
N GLU A 181 -31.38 8.06 -12.02
CA GLU A 181 -31.18 9.48 -11.78
C GLU A 181 -30.07 9.69 -10.74
N PRO A 182 -29.04 10.52 -11.06
CA PRO A 182 -27.97 10.81 -10.12
C PRO A 182 -28.51 11.49 -8.86
N THR A 183 -28.11 11.01 -7.68
CA THR A 183 -28.50 11.65 -6.41
C THR A 183 -27.67 12.90 -6.17
N ASP A 184 -28.31 14.04 -5.89
CA ASP A 184 -27.61 15.28 -5.60
C ASP A 184 -27.06 15.31 -4.17
N LEU A 185 -25.74 15.48 -4.04
CA LEU A 185 -25.04 15.57 -2.76
C LEU A 185 -25.02 17.01 -2.22
N GLY A 186 -25.47 17.99 -3.00
CA GLY A 186 -25.49 19.40 -2.65
C GLY A 186 -24.13 20.08 -2.79
N GLN A 187 -23.85 21.02 -1.90
CA GLN A 187 -22.54 21.68 -1.78
C GLN A 187 -21.60 20.89 -0.88
N PRO A 188 -20.26 21.04 -1.05
CA PRO A 188 -19.32 20.42 -0.14
C PRO A 188 -19.57 20.88 1.30
N ALA A 189 -19.50 19.94 2.26
CA ALA A 189 -19.62 20.23 3.68
C ALA A 189 -18.70 21.39 4.11
N ASP A 190 -19.12 22.17 5.10
CA ASP A 190 -18.36 23.33 5.56
C ASP A 190 -18.19 23.31 7.07
N ALA A 191 -16.95 23.14 7.52
CA ALA A 191 -16.58 23.23 8.92
C ALA A 191 -15.08 23.52 9.01
N SER A 192 -14.73 24.77 9.33
CA SER A 192 -13.34 25.15 9.60
C SER A 192 -12.89 24.74 11.00
N GLU A 193 -13.81 24.72 11.97
CA GLU A 193 -13.59 24.29 13.34
C GLU A 193 -14.86 23.62 13.93
N LEU A 194 -14.68 22.53 14.68
CA LEU A 194 -15.71 21.91 15.52
C LEU A 194 -15.27 21.96 16.98
N ALA A 195 -15.96 22.76 17.80
CA ALA A 195 -15.69 22.90 19.22
C ALA A 195 -16.65 22.06 20.07
N ILE A 196 -16.32 20.79 20.27
CA ILE A 196 -17.16 19.77 20.92
C ILE A 196 -17.07 19.91 22.46
N PRO A 197 -18.14 20.27 23.18
CA PRO A 197 -18.10 20.36 24.63
C PRO A 197 -17.94 18.98 25.27
N PHE A 198 -17.02 18.84 26.24
CA PHE A 198 -16.86 17.58 26.98
C PHE A 198 -18.16 17.20 27.71
N ALA A 199 -18.90 18.19 28.21
CA ALA A 199 -20.17 17.99 28.88
C ALA A 199 -21.23 17.32 27.98
N ASP A 200 -21.24 17.64 26.67
CA ASP A 200 -22.17 17.02 25.72
C ASP A 200 -21.85 15.54 25.53
N LEU A 201 -20.56 15.21 25.37
CA LEU A 201 -20.11 13.82 25.25
C LEU A 201 -20.40 13.02 26.52
N ARG A 202 -20.19 13.61 27.70
CA ARG A 202 -20.55 13.00 28.99
C ARG A 202 -22.04 12.72 29.09
N ARG A 203 -22.88 13.69 28.75
CA ARG A 203 -24.34 13.55 28.73
C ARG A 203 -24.78 12.41 27.81
N MET A 204 -24.25 12.37 26.58
CA MET A 204 -24.56 11.30 25.63
C MET A 204 -24.11 9.93 26.15
N ALA A 205 -22.91 9.86 26.75
CA ALA A 205 -22.42 8.65 27.37
C ALA A 205 -23.35 8.17 28.49
N ASP A 206 -23.78 9.06 29.40
CA ASP A 206 -24.71 8.75 30.49
C ASP A 206 -26.06 8.21 29.97
N LEU A 207 -26.61 8.84 28.92
CA LEU A 207 -27.87 8.39 28.31
C LEU A 207 -27.75 7.01 27.67
N LEU A 208 -26.67 6.75 26.94
CA LEU A 208 -26.43 5.46 26.30
C LEU A 208 -26.15 4.36 27.32
N ASP A 209 -25.34 4.67 28.33
CA ASP A 209 -25.04 3.76 29.43
C ASP A 209 -26.31 3.38 30.20
N ALA A 210 -27.20 4.34 30.47
CA ALA A 210 -28.52 4.07 31.03
C ALA A 210 -29.40 3.21 30.10
N ALA A 211 -29.41 3.49 28.79
CA ALA A 211 -30.22 2.76 27.82
C ALA A 211 -29.77 1.30 27.62
N PHE A 212 -28.46 1.05 27.71
CA PHE A 212 -27.87 -0.29 27.56
C PHE A 212 -27.61 -1.00 28.89
N GLY A 213 -27.85 -0.36 30.04
CA GLY A 213 -27.56 -0.91 31.36
C GLY A 213 -26.07 -1.12 31.64
N GLN A 214 -25.23 -0.18 31.21
CA GLN A 214 -23.76 -0.23 31.30
C GLN A 214 -23.24 1.05 31.98
N THR A 215 -21.94 1.11 32.31
CA THR A 215 -21.24 2.34 32.75
C THR A 215 -19.98 2.63 31.92
N HIS A 216 -19.75 1.79 30.90
CA HIS A 216 -18.49 1.72 30.17
C HIS A 216 -18.19 2.99 29.38
N ARG A 217 -19.21 3.62 28.76
CA ARG A 217 -18.99 4.80 27.90
C ARG A 217 -18.60 5.99 28.75
N ARG A 218 -19.28 6.20 29.87
CA ARG A 218 -19.03 7.30 30.80
C ARG A 218 -17.63 7.23 31.39
N GLU A 219 -17.25 6.05 31.87
CA GLU A 219 -15.90 5.79 32.39
C GLU A 219 -14.82 6.03 31.33
N SER A 220 -15.05 5.60 30.08
CA SER A 220 -14.11 5.81 28.98
C SER A 220 -13.87 7.28 28.67
N ILE A 221 -14.94 8.08 28.67
CA ILE A 221 -14.87 9.53 28.41
C ILE A 221 -14.17 10.26 29.55
N ASP A 222 -14.44 9.88 30.80
CA ASP A 222 -13.72 10.46 31.94
C ASP A 222 -12.24 10.07 31.96
N ARG A 223 -11.90 8.83 31.62
CA ARG A 223 -10.49 8.40 31.49
C ARG A 223 -9.74 9.25 30.47
N ILE A 224 -10.35 9.52 29.30
CA ILE A 224 -9.72 10.34 28.26
C ILE A 224 -9.60 11.78 28.72
N PHE A 225 -10.70 12.46 29.03
CA PHE A 225 -10.67 13.92 29.24
C PHE A 225 -10.07 14.38 30.56
N THR A 226 -9.96 13.51 31.57
CA THR A 226 -9.25 13.87 32.82
C THR A 226 -7.73 13.90 32.62
N ARG A 227 -7.18 13.15 31.67
CA ARG A 227 -5.73 13.07 31.42
C ARG A 227 -5.30 13.53 30.02
N LEU A 228 -6.22 14.03 29.22
CA LEU A 228 -5.94 14.52 27.87
C LEU A 228 -4.96 15.69 27.96
N GLN A 229 -3.82 15.54 27.32
CA GLN A 229 -2.81 16.58 27.14
C GLN A 229 -2.85 17.10 25.70
N GLY A 230 -2.39 18.33 25.51
CA GLY A 230 -2.36 19.00 24.23
C GLY A 230 -2.12 20.50 24.39
N ASP A 231 -1.97 21.20 23.28
CA ASP A 231 -1.89 22.67 23.27
C ASP A 231 -3.16 23.27 23.94
N PRO A 232 -3.02 24.25 24.87
CA PRO A 232 -4.14 24.97 25.44
C PRO A 232 -5.15 25.52 24.42
N GLU A 233 -4.69 25.94 23.23
CA GLU A 233 -5.55 26.43 22.14
C GLU A 233 -6.43 25.34 21.51
N ASN A 234 -6.08 24.07 21.71
CA ASN A 234 -6.84 22.90 21.27
C ASN A 234 -7.75 22.33 22.39
N LEU A 235 -7.58 22.81 23.62
CA LEU A 235 -8.34 22.43 24.83
C LEU A 235 -8.99 23.67 25.46
N LYS A 236 -9.82 24.38 24.70
CA LYS A 236 -10.47 25.62 25.15
C LYS A 236 -11.59 25.34 26.16
N GLN A 237 -11.47 25.82 27.40
CA GLN A 237 -12.59 25.95 28.36
C GLN A 237 -13.54 24.73 28.44
N GLY A 238 -13.00 23.50 28.48
CA GLY A 238 -13.82 22.27 28.54
C GLY A 238 -14.41 21.81 27.20
N ARG A 239 -13.82 22.23 26.07
CA ARG A 239 -14.21 21.85 24.71
C ARG A 239 -13.02 21.25 23.97
N TRP A 240 -13.30 20.26 23.14
CA TRP A 240 -12.35 19.69 22.19
C TRP A 240 -12.45 20.42 20.86
N ALA A 241 -11.39 21.11 20.42
CA ALA A 241 -11.40 21.90 19.19
C ALA A 241 -10.74 21.14 18.02
N LEU A 242 -11.55 20.62 17.10
CA LEU A 242 -11.08 19.99 15.87
C LEU A 242 -11.01 21.04 14.75
N ARG A 243 -9.92 21.12 13.98
CA ARG A 243 -9.70 22.16 12.98
C ARG A 243 -9.43 21.57 11.60
N ALA A 244 -9.93 22.23 10.56
CA ALA A 244 -9.71 21.83 9.19
C ALA A 244 -8.28 22.17 8.72
N GLY A 245 -7.68 21.32 7.89
CA GLY A 245 -6.32 21.50 7.39
C GLY A 245 -5.50 20.22 7.51
N ALA A 246 -4.23 20.34 7.91
CA ALA A 246 -3.37 19.18 8.09
C ALA A 246 -3.99 18.20 9.12
N THR A 247 -3.78 16.90 8.89
CA THR A 247 -4.33 15.85 9.74
C THR A 247 -3.90 16.05 11.20
N GLN A 248 -4.86 16.03 12.13
CA GLN A 248 -4.61 16.12 13.57
C GLN A 248 -4.49 14.70 14.16
N LEU A 249 -3.65 14.51 15.18
CA LEU A 249 -3.40 13.20 15.77
C LEU A 249 -3.78 13.16 17.26
N LEU A 250 -4.65 12.22 17.64
CA LEU A 250 -4.86 11.80 19.02
C LEU A 250 -4.10 10.50 19.28
N ASN A 251 -2.99 10.60 20.03
CA ASN A 251 -2.20 9.44 20.44
C ASN A 251 -2.64 8.97 21.84
N ALA A 252 -3.33 7.84 21.92
CA ALA A 252 -3.85 7.34 23.20
C ALA A 252 -3.77 5.80 23.27
N PRO A 253 -3.46 5.20 24.44
CA PRO A 253 -3.30 3.76 24.60
C PRO A 253 -4.48 2.93 24.09
N THR A 254 -4.24 1.66 23.80
CA THR A 254 -5.35 0.75 23.50
C THR A 254 -6.20 0.50 24.76
N GLY A 255 -7.51 0.35 24.59
CA GLY A 255 -8.43 0.13 25.71
C GLY A 255 -8.88 1.39 26.48
N VAL A 256 -8.26 2.56 26.27
CA VAL A 256 -8.65 3.80 26.98
C VAL A 256 -10.05 4.30 26.63
N GLY A 257 -10.54 4.00 25.42
CA GLY A 257 -11.87 4.41 24.96
C GLY A 257 -11.95 5.12 23.61
N LYS A 258 -10.91 5.05 22.75
CA LYS A 258 -10.88 5.73 21.43
C LYS A 258 -12.12 5.45 20.57
N ASN A 259 -12.58 4.19 20.53
CA ASN A 259 -13.76 3.79 19.75
C ASN A 259 -15.06 4.37 20.32
N VAL A 260 -15.16 4.45 21.65
CA VAL A 260 -16.28 5.12 22.34
C VAL A 260 -16.28 6.61 22.00
N LEU A 261 -15.11 7.25 22.05
CA LEU A 261 -14.99 8.66 21.67
C LEU A 261 -15.45 8.89 20.23
N ALA A 262 -15.02 8.06 19.28
CA ALA A 262 -15.44 8.15 17.88
C ALA A 262 -16.96 7.94 17.70
N GLU A 263 -17.55 6.96 18.40
CA GLU A 263 -19.01 6.72 18.41
C GLU A 263 -19.79 7.95 18.92
N LEU A 264 -19.35 8.55 20.03
CA LEU A 264 -20.03 9.70 20.61
C LEU A 264 -19.88 10.96 19.76
N VAL A 265 -18.72 11.18 19.12
CA VAL A 265 -18.53 12.27 18.16
C VAL A 265 -19.48 12.11 16.96
N ALA A 266 -19.63 10.89 16.44
CA ALA A 266 -20.56 10.61 15.35
C ALA A 266 -22.01 10.92 15.75
N CYS A 267 -22.43 10.51 16.95
CA CYS A 267 -23.75 10.81 17.48
C CYS A 267 -23.96 12.33 17.70
N TRP A 268 -22.94 13.02 18.23
CA TRP A 268 -22.98 14.46 18.49
C TRP A 268 -23.11 15.29 17.20
N CYS A 269 -22.39 14.89 16.15
CA CYS A 269 -22.52 15.47 14.83
C CYS A 269 -23.90 15.20 14.22
N ALA A 270 -24.38 13.96 14.30
CA ALA A 270 -25.69 13.58 13.77
C ALA A 270 -26.84 14.36 14.45
N GLU A 271 -26.80 14.55 15.77
CA GLU A 271 -27.75 15.38 16.54
C GLU A 271 -27.84 16.83 16.01
N ARG A 272 -26.78 17.31 15.34
CA ARG A 272 -26.65 18.67 14.79
C ARG A 272 -26.81 18.72 13.26
N GLY A 273 -27.23 17.64 12.63
CA GLY A 273 -27.35 17.55 11.17
C GLY A 273 -26.01 17.56 10.42
N MET A 274 -24.90 17.30 11.12
CA MET A 274 -23.57 17.20 10.52
C MET A 274 -23.24 15.76 10.17
N VAL A 275 -22.55 15.59 9.04
CA VAL A 275 -22.10 14.28 8.55
C VAL A 275 -20.70 13.95 9.08
N THR A 276 -20.51 12.76 9.63
CA THR A 276 -19.21 12.24 10.07
C THR A 276 -18.87 10.95 9.35
N THR A 277 -17.61 10.79 8.94
CA THR A 277 -17.10 9.51 8.43
C THR A 277 -16.10 8.89 9.38
N LEU A 278 -16.25 7.59 9.64
CA LEU A 278 -15.29 6.77 10.37
C LEU A 278 -14.58 5.79 9.42
N LEU A 279 -13.26 5.90 9.35
CA LEU A 279 -12.38 4.96 8.67
C LEU A 279 -11.89 3.94 9.67
N VAL A 280 -12.05 2.66 9.36
CA VAL A 280 -11.60 1.54 10.20
C VAL A 280 -10.75 0.53 9.40
N PRO A 281 -9.92 -0.31 10.05
CA PRO A 281 -8.97 -1.15 9.31
C PRO A 281 -9.58 -2.22 8.39
N LYS A 282 -10.72 -2.83 8.76
CA LYS A 282 -11.27 -4.02 8.09
C LYS A 282 -12.80 -3.93 7.91
N ASN A 283 -13.32 -4.59 6.89
CA ASN A 283 -14.77 -4.64 6.62
C ASN A 283 -15.59 -5.24 7.78
N ALA A 284 -15.08 -6.28 8.45
CA ALA A 284 -15.75 -6.83 9.64
C ALA A 284 -15.97 -5.75 10.72
N VAL A 285 -14.98 -4.88 10.94
CA VAL A 285 -15.08 -3.74 11.87
C VAL A 285 -16.05 -2.68 11.32
N VAL A 286 -16.12 -2.47 10.01
CA VAL A 286 -17.13 -1.57 9.39
C VAL A 286 -18.54 -1.99 9.78
N VAL A 287 -18.88 -3.28 9.64
CA VAL A 287 -20.21 -3.80 9.97
C VAL A 287 -20.51 -3.65 11.46
N GLN A 288 -19.55 -4.00 12.33
CA GLN A 288 -19.70 -3.88 13.79
C GLN A 288 -19.87 -2.42 14.24
N THR A 289 -18.99 -1.52 13.78
CA THR A 289 -19.03 -0.09 14.14
C THR A 289 -20.30 0.58 13.62
N ALA A 290 -20.71 0.28 12.37
CA ALA A 290 -21.95 0.82 11.81
C ALA A 290 -23.18 0.37 12.61
N HIS A 291 -23.23 -0.91 13.02
CA HIS A 291 -24.30 -1.43 13.87
C HIS A 291 -24.31 -0.77 15.26
N SER A 292 -23.16 -0.63 15.92
CA SER A 292 -23.04 0.01 17.24
C SER A 292 -23.53 1.45 17.22
N ILE A 293 -23.05 2.26 16.27
CA ILE A 293 -23.46 3.66 16.15
C ILE A 293 -24.95 3.75 15.81
N ASN A 294 -25.46 2.88 14.93
CA ASN A 294 -26.88 2.86 14.58
C ASN A 294 -27.77 2.52 15.79
N ALA A 295 -27.31 1.63 16.67
CA ALA A 295 -28.01 1.36 17.94
C ALA A 295 -27.96 2.57 18.87
N SER A 296 -26.82 3.27 18.95
CA SER A 296 -26.66 4.48 19.77
C SER A 296 -27.50 5.66 19.27
N LEU A 297 -27.59 5.90 17.95
CA LEU A 297 -28.48 6.91 17.39
C LEU A 297 -29.95 6.65 17.77
N ARG A 298 -30.41 5.40 17.64
CA ARG A 298 -31.76 5.00 18.03
C ARG A 298 -32.02 5.18 19.52
N ALA A 299 -31.07 4.79 20.38
CA ALA A 299 -31.18 4.94 21.82
C ALA A 299 -31.23 6.42 22.26
N LEU A 300 -30.54 7.31 21.53
CA LEU A 300 -30.58 8.76 21.77
C LEU A 300 -31.79 9.46 21.12
N GLY A 301 -32.60 8.73 20.34
CA GLY A 301 -33.73 9.32 19.59
C GLY A 301 -33.30 10.25 18.46
N ILE A 302 -32.09 10.06 17.92
CA ILE A 302 -31.56 10.84 16.80
C ILE A 302 -32.01 10.17 15.50
N ASP A 303 -32.70 10.92 14.64
CA ASP A 303 -33.08 10.45 13.31
C ASP A 303 -31.87 10.43 12.38
N GLY A 304 -31.64 9.30 11.71
CA GLY A 304 -30.44 9.10 10.90
C GLY A 304 -30.02 7.65 10.77
N ASP A 305 -29.68 7.26 9.54
CA ASP A 305 -29.10 5.94 9.25
C ASP A 305 -27.56 5.97 9.29
N VAL A 306 -26.96 4.86 9.69
CA VAL A 306 -25.52 4.63 9.57
C VAL A 306 -25.24 3.67 8.42
N VAL A 307 -24.34 4.07 7.51
CA VAL A 307 -24.06 3.31 6.29
C VAL A 307 -22.70 2.60 6.36
N PRO A 308 -22.66 1.25 6.27
CA PRO A 308 -21.43 0.48 6.17
C PRO A 308 -20.90 0.48 4.72
N LEU A 309 -20.30 1.58 4.29
CA LEU A 309 -19.81 1.79 2.94
C LEU A 309 -18.63 0.87 2.61
N MET A 310 -18.83 -0.04 1.65
CA MET A 310 -17.81 -0.95 1.14
C MET A 310 -18.05 -1.29 -0.34
N SER A 311 -17.12 -2.00 -0.95
CA SER A 311 -17.28 -2.48 -2.34
C SER A 311 -18.55 -3.35 -2.48
N PRO A 312 -19.38 -3.11 -3.52
CA PRO A 312 -20.52 -3.97 -3.84
C PRO A 312 -20.15 -5.44 -4.09
N ARG A 313 -18.87 -5.72 -4.37
CA ARG A 313 -18.34 -7.08 -4.54
C ARG A 313 -18.23 -7.86 -3.22
N ARG A 314 -18.20 -7.17 -2.08
CA ARG A 314 -17.98 -7.77 -0.75
C ARG A 314 -19.25 -7.80 0.10
N LEU A 315 -20.25 -6.96 -0.19
CA LEU A 315 -21.46 -6.77 0.64
C LEU A 315 -22.13 -8.08 1.06
N ALA A 316 -22.48 -8.95 0.11
CA ALA A 316 -23.18 -10.21 0.41
C ALA A 316 -22.33 -11.15 1.27
N THR A 317 -21.04 -11.29 0.94
CA THR A 317 -20.09 -12.13 1.68
C THR A 317 -19.91 -11.65 3.12
N GLU A 318 -19.73 -10.34 3.33
CA GLU A 318 -19.58 -9.78 4.68
C GLU A 318 -20.88 -9.90 5.49
N ALA A 319 -22.05 -9.81 4.84
CA ALA A 319 -23.34 -10.03 5.48
C ALA A 319 -23.51 -11.48 5.96
N GLU A 320 -23.12 -12.44 5.12
CA GLU A 320 -23.12 -13.87 5.48
C GLU A 320 -22.13 -14.17 6.61
N ILE A 321 -20.92 -13.58 6.57
CA ILE A 321 -19.92 -13.71 7.64
C ILE A 321 -20.48 -13.17 8.96
N ALA A 322 -21.11 -11.99 8.96
CA ALA A 322 -21.72 -11.42 10.16
C ALA A 322 -22.92 -12.24 10.68
N ALA A 323 -23.68 -12.89 9.79
CA ALA A 323 -24.83 -13.72 10.15
C ALA A 323 -24.43 -15.06 10.79
N LYS A 324 -23.28 -15.64 10.42
CA LYS A 324 -22.80 -16.92 10.96
C LYS A 324 -22.64 -16.86 12.49
N GLY A 325 -23.44 -17.65 13.22
CA GLY A 325 -23.36 -17.76 14.68
C GLY A 325 -23.95 -16.59 15.47
N SER A 326 -24.60 -15.63 14.80
CA SER A 326 -25.26 -14.49 15.46
C SER A 326 -26.57 -14.89 16.14
N LYS A 327 -26.87 -14.25 17.28
CA LYS A 327 -28.18 -14.38 17.94
C LYS A 327 -29.28 -13.71 17.10
N PRO A 328 -30.53 -14.22 17.14
CA PRO A 328 -31.68 -13.54 16.56
C PRO A 328 -31.81 -12.10 17.10
N GLY A 329 -32.16 -11.14 16.24
CA GLY A 329 -32.26 -9.72 16.55
C GLY A 329 -30.92 -8.97 16.69
N GLY A 330 -29.78 -9.64 16.47
CA GLY A 330 -28.45 -9.08 16.66
C GLY A 330 -27.79 -8.53 15.38
N LEU A 331 -26.46 -8.37 15.45
CA LEU A 331 -25.60 -7.89 14.35
C LEU A 331 -25.84 -8.63 13.03
N GLY A 332 -25.96 -9.95 13.08
CA GLY A 332 -26.11 -10.80 11.90
C GLY A 332 -27.38 -10.52 11.11
N GLU A 333 -28.53 -10.42 11.77
CA GLU A 333 -29.81 -10.08 11.13
C GLU A 333 -29.78 -8.66 10.56
N TRP A 334 -29.27 -7.70 11.33
CA TRP A 334 -29.09 -6.32 10.88
C TRP A 334 -28.21 -6.23 9.62
N ALA A 335 -27.12 -7.00 9.57
CA ALA A 335 -26.20 -7.03 8.44
C ALA A 335 -26.84 -7.69 7.21
N TYR A 336 -27.58 -8.79 7.41
CA TYR A 336 -28.28 -9.49 6.34
C TYR A 336 -29.33 -8.60 5.68
N ASP A 337 -30.18 -7.94 6.48
CA ASP A 337 -31.24 -7.05 5.99
C ASP A 337 -30.70 -5.87 5.18
N ARG A 338 -29.58 -5.29 5.62
CA ARG A 338 -29.01 -4.07 5.03
C ARG A 338 -28.06 -4.33 3.87
N MET A 339 -27.31 -5.43 3.90
CA MET A 339 -26.20 -5.64 2.96
C MET A 339 -26.41 -6.83 2.01
N HIS A 340 -27.18 -7.85 2.42
CA HIS A 340 -27.45 -8.99 1.54
C HIS A 340 -28.48 -8.63 0.45
N TYR A 341 -28.44 -9.35 -0.66
CA TYR A 341 -29.29 -9.11 -1.83
C TYR A 341 -29.42 -10.36 -2.69
N ALA A 342 -30.48 -10.41 -3.51
CA ALA A 342 -30.63 -11.38 -4.59
C ALA A 342 -30.37 -10.69 -5.95
N CYS A 343 -29.79 -11.44 -6.89
CA CYS A 343 -29.61 -10.97 -8.27
C CYS A 343 -30.72 -11.53 -9.18
N ALA A 344 -31.30 -10.68 -10.03
CA ALA A 344 -32.30 -11.10 -11.02
C ALA A 344 -31.69 -11.66 -12.32
N LEU A 345 -30.40 -11.39 -12.60
CA LEU A 345 -29.74 -11.84 -13.84
C LEU A 345 -29.69 -13.36 -14.00
N PRO A 346 -29.39 -14.17 -12.96
CA PRO A 346 -29.37 -15.63 -13.10
C PRO A 346 -30.70 -16.20 -13.58
N ALA A 347 -31.84 -15.62 -13.16
CA ALA A 347 -33.16 -16.04 -13.63
C ALA A 347 -33.41 -15.73 -15.11
N ALA A 348 -32.62 -14.84 -15.71
CA ALA A 348 -32.69 -14.49 -17.13
C ALA A 348 -31.63 -15.24 -17.97
N ALA A 349 -30.76 -16.05 -17.36
CA ALA A 349 -29.77 -16.83 -18.07
C ALA A 349 -30.43 -17.97 -18.87
N GLU A 350 -29.95 -18.21 -20.08
CA GLU A 350 -30.51 -19.25 -20.97
C GLU A 350 -29.92 -20.64 -20.75
N THR A 351 -28.79 -20.74 -20.04
CA THR A 351 -28.03 -21.98 -19.83
C THR A 351 -27.86 -22.28 -18.35
N GLU A 352 -27.88 -23.58 -17.99
CA GLU A 352 -27.59 -24.03 -16.61
C GLU A 352 -26.19 -23.60 -16.17
N ASP A 353 -25.18 -23.74 -17.04
CA ASP A 353 -23.82 -23.25 -16.79
C ASP A 353 -23.78 -21.74 -16.47
N GLY A 354 -24.68 -20.96 -17.09
CA GLY A 354 -24.83 -19.53 -16.83
C GLY A 354 -25.42 -19.21 -15.46
N VAL A 355 -26.36 -20.05 -14.99
CA VAL A 355 -26.94 -19.97 -13.65
C VAL A 355 -25.90 -20.38 -12.60
N ASP A 356 -25.22 -21.50 -12.82
CA ASP A 356 -24.24 -22.07 -11.89
C ASP A 356 -22.96 -21.23 -11.80
N ALA A 357 -22.65 -20.44 -12.83
CA ALA A 357 -21.55 -19.48 -12.80
C ALA A 357 -21.87 -18.22 -11.97
N TRP A 358 -23.09 -18.06 -11.45
CA TRP A 358 -23.41 -16.93 -10.59
C TRP A 358 -22.68 -17.03 -9.24
N VAL A 359 -21.92 -15.97 -8.93
CA VAL A 359 -21.27 -15.78 -7.64
C VAL A 359 -21.56 -14.35 -7.17
N PRO A 360 -22.10 -14.17 -5.94
CA PRO A 360 -22.32 -12.84 -5.38
C PRO A 360 -21.09 -11.93 -5.52
N GLY A 361 -21.32 -10.71 -5.99
CA GLY A 361 -20.27 -9.71 -6.21
C GLY A 361 -19.59 -9.78 -7.59
N SER A 362 -19.63 -10.93 -8.27
CA SER A 362 -19.03 -11.14 -9.60
C SER A 362 -20.00 -10.88 -10.76
N GLU A 363 -21.19 -10.34 -10.49
CA GLU A 363 -22.24 -10.16 -11.50
C GLU A 363 -21.85 -9.10 -12.55
N PRO A 364 -22.22 -9.33 -13.84
CA PRO A 364 -21.83 -8.50 -14.99
C PRO A 364 -22.69 -7.22 -15.11
N CYS A 365 -22.86 -6.48 -14.01
CA CYS A 365 -23.81 -5.37 -13.89
C CYS A 365 -23.62 -4.23 -14.91
N GLY A 366 -22.43 -4.10 -15.50
CA GLY A 366 -22.10 -3.10 -16.51
C GLY A 366 -21.56 -3.67 -17.83
N ASP A 367 -21.58 -4.99 -18.00
CA ASP A 367 -20.78 -5.68 -19.03
C ASP A 367 -21.62 -6.53 -20.00
N LEU A 368 -22.93 -6.26 -20.09
CA LEU A 368 -23.84 -6.96 -21.00
C LEU A 368 -23.65 -6.46 -22.45
N ARG A 369 -23.57 -7.37 -23.42
CA ARG A 369 -23.45 -7.03 -24.85
C ARG A 369 -24.66 -7.55 -25.61
N ALA A 370 -25.38 -6.68 -26.32
CA ALA A 370 -26.54 -7.10 -27.09
C ALA A 370 -26.12 -8.07 -28.21
N VAL A 371 -26.83 -9.18 -28.37
CA VAL A 371 -26.67 -10.10 -29.50
C VAL A 371 -27.39 -9.49 -30.70
N LYS A 372 -26.73 -9.46 -31.85
CA LYS A 372 -27.29 -8.96 -33.11
C LYS A 372 -27.98 -10.10 -33.88
N ASP A 373 -28.75 -9.74 -34.91
CA ASP A 373 -29.45 -10.68 -35.78
C ASP A 373 -28.51 -11.70 -36.48
N ASP A 374 -27.23 -11.37 -36.65
CA ASP A 374 -26.19 -12.25 -37.20
C ASP A 374 -25.58 -13.21 -36.16
N GLY A 375 -26.09 -13.20 -34.93
CA GLY A 375 -25.59 -13.99 -33.80
C GLY A 375 -24.33 -13.43 -33.14
N SER A 376 -23.76 -12.32 -33.65
CA SER A 376 -22.57 -11.70 -33.08
C SER A 376 -22.88 -10.78 -31.90
N ALA A 377 -21.98 -10.72 -30.93
CA ALA A 377 -22.08 -9.79 -29.82
C ALA A 377 -21.76 -8.35 -30.26
N SER A 378 -22.56 -7.39 -29.81
CA SER A 378 -22.29 -5.96 -29.95
C SER A 378 -21.00 -5.57 -29.22
N GLN A 379 -20.23 -4.68 -29.84
CA GLN A 379 -19.06 -4.06 -29.21
C GLN A 379 -19.44 -3.08 -28.09
N LYS A 380 -20.70 -2.61 -28.06
CA LYS A 380 -21.18 -1.67 -27.04
C LYS A 380 -21.71 -2.43 -25.83
N ARG A 381 -21.16 -2.11 -24.66
CA ARG A 381 -21.64 -2.61 -23.37
C ARG A 381 -22.92 -1.88 -22.93
N SER A 382 -23.80 -2.59 -22.26
CA SER A 382 -25.05 -2.09 -21.66
C SER A 382 -25.09 -2.40 -20.17
N ARG A 383 -25.75 -1.55 -19.39
CA ARG A 383 -25.96 -1.76 -17.95
C ARG A 383 -27.10 -2.73 -17.69
N CYS A 384 -26.99 -3.45 -16.59
CA CYS A 384 -28.07 -4.26 -16.05
C CYS A 384 -29.32 -3.38 -15.83
N PRO A 385 -30.51 -3.84 -16.29
CA PRO A 385 -31.73 -3.04 -16.21
C PRO A 385 -32.29 -2.92 -14.80
N TRP A 386 -32.02 -3.88 -13.92
CA TRP A 386 -32.47 -3.84 -12.51
C TRP A 386 -31.59 -2.98 -11.62
N ARG A 387 -30.55 -2.35 -12.17
CA ARG A 387 -29.53 -1.63 -11.38
C ARG A 387 -30.15 -0.61 -10.43
N ASN A 388 -31.12 0.18 -10.89
CA ASN A 388 -31.74 1.28 -10.13
C ASN A 388 -32.38 0.81 -8.79
N GLY A 389 -33.05 -0.35 -8.79
CA GLY A 389 -33.65 -0.94 -7.58
C GLY A 389 -32.79 -2.01 -6.89
N CYS A 390 -31.60 -2.31 -7.41
CA CYS A 390 -30.83 -3.47 -6.97
C CYS A 390 -30.24 -3.27 -5.56
N GLY A 391 -30.46 -4.27 -4.68
CA GLY A 391 -29.91 -4.31 -3.33
C GLY A 391 -28.38 -4.27 -3.28
N LYS A 392 -27.69 -4.77 -4.32
CA LYS A 392 -26.22 -4.69 -4.46
C LYS A 392 -25.67 -3.26 -4.36
N LEU A 393 -26.46 -2.26 -4.76
CA LEU A 393 -26.06 -0.84 -4.75
C LEU A 393 -26.77 -0.01 -3.68
N ARG A 394 -27.57 -0.64 -2.80
CA ARG A 394 -28.34 0.05 -1.75
C ARG A 394 -27.46 0.90 -0.85
N VAL A 395 -26.38 0.31 -0.33
CA VAL A 395 -25.42 1.01 0.54
C VAL A 395 -24.81 2.23 -0.17
N ALA A 396 -24.47 2.09 -1.46
CA ALA A 396 -23.90 3.19 -2.24
C ALA A 396 -24.87 4.37 -2.39
N ARG A 397 -26.18 4.11 -2.56
CA ARG A 397 -27.21 5.16 -2.58
C ARG A 397 -27.41 5.80 -1.21
N GLN A 398 -27.46 4.99 -0.16
CA GLN A 398 -27.69 5.48 1.21
C GLN A 398 -26.57 6.40 1.68
N THR A 399 -25.33 6.25 1.19
CA THR A 399 -24.21 7.17 1.45
C THR A 399 -24.56 8.63 1.12
N ALA A 400 -25.44 8.87 0.14
CA ALA A 400 -25.82 10.22 -0.27
C ALA A 400 -26.57 11.00 0.83
N THR A 401 -27.31 10.31 1.70
CA THR A 401 -28.19 10.95 2.70
C THR A 401 -27.78 10.66 4.15
N ALA A 402 -26.98 9.63 4.40
CA ALA A 402 -26.62 9.22 5.75
C ALA A 402 -25.83 10.30 6.54
N PRO A 403 -26.16 10.55 7.83
CA PRO A 403 -25.37 11.39 8.72
C PRO A 403 -24.08 10.71 9.21
N VAL A 404 -24.00 9.38 9.18
CA VAL A 404 -22.77 8.66 9.55
C VAL A 404 -22.40 7.64 8.49
N ILE A 405 -21.17 7.75 8.00
CA ILE A 405 -20.59 6.82 7.02
C ILE A 405 -19.48 6.05 7.73
N VAL A 406 -19.47 4.73 7.63
CA VAL A 406 -18.36 3.89 8.12
C VAL A 406 -17.77 3.15 6.93
N THR A 407 -16.47 3.29 6.69
CA THR A 407 -15.77 2.64 5.57
C THR A 407 -14.44 2.08 6.00
N SER A 408 -13.93 1.08 5.28
CA SER A 408 -12.60 0.54 5.54
C SER A 408 -11.48 1.40 4.93
N HIS A 409 -10.26 1.27 5.46
CA HIS A 409 -9.04 1.92 4.94
C HIS A 409 -8.85 1.68 3.44
N SER A 410 -8.96 0.42 3.01
CA SER A 410 -8.81 0.04 1.61
C SER A 410 -9.94 0.58 0.73
N ASN A 411 -11.19 0.55 1.19
CA ASN A 411 -12.30 1.09 0.42
C ASN A 411 -12.24 2.62 0.31
N PHE A 412 -11.74 3.32 1.32
CA PHE A 412 -11.46 4.76 1.20
C PHE A 412 -10.37 5.03 0.15
N ALA A 413 -9.27 4.29 0.21
CA ALA A 413 -8.10 4.51 -0.64
C ALA A 413 -8.38 4.19 -2.12
N VAL A 414 -8.94 3.02 -2.44
CA VAL A 414 -9.10 2.54 -3.83
C VAL A 414 -10.56 2.33 -4.26
N GLY A 415 -11.51 2.47 -3.33
CA GLY A 415 -12.92 2.22 -3.62
C GLY A 415 -13.56 3.26 -4.54
N ARG A 416 -14.62 2.84 -5.22
CA ARG A 416 -15.46 3.71 -6.04
C ARG A 416 -16.93 3.57 -5.65
N LEU A 417 -17.64 4.69 -5.72
CA LEU A 417 -19.08 4.70 -5.58
C LEU A 417 -19.70 4.21 -6.89
N HIS A 418 -20.33 3.05 -6.90
CA HIS A 418 -20.90 2.44 -8.10
C HIS A 418 -22.31 2.94 -8.43
N VAL A 419 -22.64 4.19 -8.08
CA VAL A 419 -23.89 4.88 -8.44
C VAL A 419 -23.55 6.31 -8.88
N PRO A 420 -24.29 6.87 -9.86
CA PRO A 420 -24.07 8.24 -10.27
C PRO A 420 -24.55 9.21 -9.19
N VAL A 421 -23.82 10.30 -8.99
CA VAL A 421 -24.15 11.37 -8.03
C VAL A 421 -23.93 12.74 -8.64
N VAL A 422 -24.63 13.76 -8.15
CA VAL A 422 -24.33 15.15 -8.47
C VAL A 422 -23.47 15.75 -7.35
N MET A 423 -22.29 16.27 -7.70
CA MET A 423 -21.35 16.90 -6.78
C MET A 423 -21.11 18.32 -7.26
N ASP A 424 -21.56 19.33 -6.50
CA ASP A 424 -21.39 20.74 -6.86
C ASP A 424 -21.96 21.04 -8.27
N GLY A 425 -23.18 20.55 -8.54
CA GLY A 425 -23.88 20.71 -9.82
C GLY A 425 -23.41 19.80 -10.95
N ARG A 426 -22.45 18.88 -10.70
CA ARG A 426 -21.85 18.02 -11.74
C ARG A 426 -22.16 16.55 -11.56
N VAL A 427 -22.57 15.87 -12.62
CA VAL A 427 -22.83 14.42 -12.60
C VAL A 427 -21.53 13.63 -12.67
N GLU A 428 -21.24 12.88 -11.61
CA GLU A 428 -20.13 11.94 -11.50
C GLU A 428 -20.66 10.50 -11.50
N GLU A 429 -20.27 9.69 -12.49
CA GLU A 429 -20.85 8.35 -12.72
C GLU A 429 -20.31 7.26 -11.77
N ASN A 430 -19.02 7.35 -11.40
CA ASN A 430 -18.39 6.44 -10.45
C ASN A 430 -17.26 7.16 -9.69
N PRO A 431 -17.57 8.18 -8.86
CA PRO A 431 -16.54 8.92 -8.14
C PRO A 431 -15.77 8.02 -7.18
N SER A 432 -14.55 8.42 -6.80
CA SER A 432 -13.81 7.71 -5.77
C SER A 432 -14.52 7.85 -4.41
N VAL A 433 -14.41 6.83 -3.56
CA VAL A 433 -14.94 6.90 -2.20
C VAL A 433 -14.28 8.04 -1.42
N GLU A 434 -12.97 8.25 -1.58
CA GLU A 434 -12.23 9.40 -1.05
C GLU A 434 -12.93 10.74 -1.39
N ALA A 435 -13.24 10.98 -2.66
CA ALA A 435 -13.87 12.23 -3.10
C ALA A 435 -15.25 12.42 -2.46
N VAL A 436 -16.08 11.36 -2.43
CA VAL A 436 -17.43 11.40 -1.85
C VAL A 436 -17.37 11.64 -0.34
N VAL A 437 -16.49 10.94 0.37
CA VAL A 437 -16.30 11.06 1.82
C VAL A 437 -15.85 12.47 2.17
N LEU A 438 -14.83 13.00 1.49
CA LEU A 438 -14.34 14.36 1.72
C LEU A 438 -15.39 15.40 1.32
N PHE A 439 -16.20 15.15 0.28
CA PHE A 439 -17.27 16.07 -0.10
C PHE A 439 -18.36 16.18 0.97
N ARG A 440 -18.84 15.03 1.46
CA ARG A 440 -20.00 14.93 2.36
C ARG A 440 -19.69 15.21 3.83
N SER A 441 -18.49 14.88 4.30
CA SER A 441 -18.20 14.84 5.74
C SER A 441 -17.72 16.19 6.27
N HIS A 442 -18.22 16.59 7.43
CA HIS A 442 -17.69 17.72 8.20
C HIS A 442 -16.44 17.31 8.97
N ALA A 443 -16.40 16.05 9.44
CA ALA A 443 -15.24 15.45 10.09
C ALA A 443 -15.01 14.01 9.60
N VAL A 444 -13.74 13.66 9.43
CA VAL A 444 -13.27 12.30 9.11
C VAL A 444 -12.38 11.81 10.23
N LEU A 445 -12.80 10.73 10.90
CA LEU A 445 -12.05 10.08 11.97
C LEU A 445 -11.40 8.81 11.41
N ILE A 446 -10.09 8.67 11.56
CA ILE A 446 -9.33 7.52 11.06
C ILE A 446 -8.84 6.71 12.25
N ASP A 447 -9.47 5.56 12.49
CA ASP A 447 -9.02 4.62 13.52
C ASP A 447 -7.78 3.86 13.06
N GLU A 448 -6.83 3.65 13.97
CA GLU A 448 -5.50 3.08 13.65
C GLU A 448 -4.85 3.77 12.43
N ILE A 449 -4.71 5.11 12.45
CA ILE A 449 -4.15 5.90 11.33
C ILE A 449 -2.75 5.44 10.87
N ASP A 450 -1.96 4.88 11.77
CA ASP A 450 -0.69 4.25 11.46
C ASP A 450 -0.85 2.98 10.60
N ALA A 451 -1.89 2.18 10.87
CA ALA A 451 -2.25 1.05 10.01
C ALA A 451 -2.83 1.51 8.66
N PHE A 452 -3.52 2.67 8.62
CA PHE A 452 -3.92 3.31 7.36
C PHE A 452 -2.69 3.67 6.52
N GLN A 453 -1.68 4.31 7.11
CA GLN A 453 -0.43 4.63 6.43
C GLN A 453 0.29 3.38 5.93
N ALA A 454 0.46 2.37 6.77
CA ALA A 454 1.09 1.10 6.39
C ALA A 454 0.35 0.41 5.22
N SER A 455 -0.99 0.44 5.22
CA SER A 455 -1.80 -0.08 4.10
C SER A 455 -1.53 0.69 2.81
N LEU A 456 -1.41 2.02 2.87
CA LEU A 456 -1.12 2.85 1.70
C LEU A 456 0.29 2.60 1.16
N ILE A 457 1.28 2.35 2.02
CA ILE A 457 2.64 1.95 1.62
C ILE A 457 2.59 0.63 0.85
N GLY A 458 1.88 -0.37 1.39
CA GLY A 458 1.69 -1.66 0.73
C GLY A 458 0.96 -1.55 -0.61
N GLU A 459 -0.05 -0.67 -0.73
CA GLU A 459 -0.72 -0.39 -2.01
C GLU A 459 0.17 0.37 -3.00
N SER A 460 1.13 1.17 -2.51
CA SER A 460 2.03 1.99 -3.33
C SER A 460 3.23 1.21 -3.88
N ALA A 461 3.33 -0.08 -3.55
CA ALA A 461 4.42 -0.95 -3.92
C ALA A 461 3.90 -2.34 -4.28
N SER A 462 3.93 -2.69 -5.56
CA SER A 462 3.34 -3.93 -6.06
C SER A 462 4.28 -4.70 -6.98
N GLY A 463 4.13 -6.01 -7.00
CA GLY A 463 4.97 -6.91 -7.78
C GLY A 463 4.16 -7.97 -8.52
N LEU A 464 4.65 -8.35 -9.70
CA LEU A 464 4.02 -9.32 -10.60
C LEU A 464 5.02 -10.40 -10.99
N THR A 465 4.57 -11.65 -11.04
CA THR A 465 5.39 -12.75 -11.58
C THR A 465 5.23 -12.84 -13.10
N LEU A 466 6.26 -12.45 -13.84
CA LEU A 466 6.28 -12.42 -15.30
C LEU A 466 6.51 -13.79 -15.92
N ALA A 467 7.39 -14.58 -15.31
CA ALA A 467 7.74 -15.93 -15.75
C ALA A 467 8.05 -16.84 -14.56
N LYS A 468 7.64 -18.11 -14.65
CA LYS A 468 7.95 -19.16 -13.69
C LYS A 468 8.21 -20.46 -14.44
N ARG A 469 9.18 -21.26 -13.98
CA ARG A 469 9.58 -22.49 -14.66
C ARG A 469 8.62 -23.69 -14.39
N ARG A 470 8.03 -23.81 -13.18
CA ARG A 470 7.06 -24.87 -12.81
C ARG A 470 5.93 -24.33 -11.90
N GLY A 471 4.68 -24.79 -12.09
CA GLY A 471 3.53 -24.46 -11.22
C GLY A 471 2.18 -24.34 -11.98
N SER A 472 1.07 -24.63 -11.30
CA SER A 472 -0.31 -24.70 -11.86
C SER A 472 -0.96 -23.33 -12.15
N SER A 473 -0.47 -22.25 -11.54
CA SER A 473 -0.87 -20.88 -11.87
C SER A 473 0.06 -20.34 -12.95
N GLY A 474 -0.40 -20.28 -14.21
CA GLY A 474 0.36 -19.69 -15.33
C GLY A 474 0.89 -18.29 -14.99
N SER A 475 2.07 -17.93 -15.49
CA SER A 475 2.62 -16.59 -15.29
C SER A 475 1.67 -15.51 -15.84
N LEU A 476 1.76 -14.28 -15.32
CA LEU A 476 0.84 -13.21 -15.70
C LEU A 476 0.78 -12.98 -17.22
N LEU A 477 1.93 -13.03 -17.88
CA LEU A 477 2.02 -12.85 -19.33
C LEU A 477 1.37 -13.99 -20.12
N ARG A 478 1.34 -15.23 -19.59
CA ARG A 478 0.62 -16.34 -20.22
C ARG A 478 -0.88 -16.19 -20.07
N ARG A 479 -1.34 -15.80 -18.89
CA ARG A 479 -2.76 -15.52 -18.67
C ARG A 479 -3.22 -14.34 -19.53
N PHE A 480 -2.40 -13.29 -19.66
CA PHE A 480 -2.68 -12.18 -20.58
C PHE A 480 -2.76 -12.68 -22.02
N ASP A 481 -1.85 -13.52 -22.49
CA ASP A 481 -1.91 -14.10 -23.84
C ASP A 481 -3.23 -14.86 -24.10
N THR A 482 -3.67 -15.68 -23.16
CA THR A 482 -4.96 -16.38 -23.24
C THR A 482 -6.14 -15.39 -23.27
N GLU A 483 -6.24 -14.50 -22.29
CA GLU A 483 -7.34 -13.51 -22.20
C GLU A 483 -7.36 -12.55 -23.41
N PHE A 484 -6.20 -12.17 -23.93
CA PHE A 484 -6.08 -11.33 -25.12
C PHE A 484 -6.51 -12.09 -26.38
N GLY A 485 -6.12 -13.37 -26.50
CA GLY A 485 -6.58 -14.26 -27.57
C GLY A 485 -8.09 -14.38 -27.64
N ASP A 486 -8.74 -14.56 -26.47
CA ASP A 486 -10.21 -14.59 -26.36
C ASP A 486 -10.87 -13.24 -26.70
N ALA A 487 -10.11 -12.14 -26.63
CA ALA A 487 -10.56 -10.78 -26.93
C ALA A 487 -10.28 -10.31 -28.36
N ILE A 488 -9.61 -11.11 -29.20
CA ILE A 488 -9.30 -10.77 -30.60
C ILE A 488 -10.60 -10.49 -31.38
N GLY A 489 -10.59 -9.44 -32.22
CA GLY A 489 -11.79 -9.01 -32.96
C GLY A 489 -12.79 -8.18 -32.14
N LEU A 490 -12.56 -8.01 -30.83
CA LEU A 490 -13.29 -7.09 -29.95
C LEU A 490 -12.55 -5.76 -29.73
N ILE A 491 -11.29 -5.68 -30.15
CA ILE A 491 -10.39 -4.55 -29.93
C ILE A 491 -10.21 -3.77 -31.24
N ASN A 492 -9.86 -2.48 -31.16
CA ASN A 492 -9.48 -1.72 -32.35
C ASN A 492 -8.27 -2.38 -33.05
N PRO A 493 -8.32 -2.66 -34.37
CA PRO A 493 -7.26 -3.40 -35.08
C PRO A 493 -5.85 -2.81 -34.95
N LEU A 494 -5.71 -1.48 -34.86
CA LEU A 494 -4.40 -0.84 -34.66
C LEU A 494 -3.81 -1.13 -33.28
N ILE A 495 -4.69 -1.25 -32.28
CA ILE A 495 -4.32 -1.50 -30.89
C ILE A 495 -4.09 -2.99 -30.69
N GLU A 496 -4.92 -3.82 -31.31
CA GLU A 496 -4.77 -5.26 -31.37
C GLU A 496 -3.39 -5.65 -31.91
N GLY A 497 -3.03 -5.21 -33.12
CA GLY A 497 -1.73 -5.53 -33.72
C GLY A 497 -0.54 -5.03 -32.89
N ARG A 498 -0.67 -3.84 -32.27
CA ARG A 498 0.37 -3.29 -31.38
C ARG A 498 0.51 -4.12 -30.10
N VAL A 499 -0.58 -4.45 -29.43
CA VAL A 499 -0.57 -5.22 -28.17
C VAL A 499 -0.08 -6.63 -28.43
N GLN A 500 -0.48 -7.26 -29.54
CA GLN A 500 -0.01 -8.59 -29.94
C GLN A 500 1.51 -8.64 -30.11
N ALA A 501 2.08 -7.65 -30.81
CA ALA A 501 3.53 -7.54 -31.00
C ALA A 501 4.26 -7.34 -29.65
N LEU A 502 3.77 -6.43 -28.81
CA LEU A 502 4.33 -6.15 -27.49
C LEU A 502 4.27 -7.38 -26.57
N LEU A 503 3.14 -8.10 -26.57
CA LEU A 503 2.92 -9.27 -25.71
C LEU A 503 3.81 -10.44 -26.11
N SER A 504 3.91 -10.69 -27.42
CA SER A 504 4.81 -11.70 -27.97
C SER A 504 6.27 -11.42 -27.58
N GLN A 505 6.71 -10.17 -27.72
CA GLN A 505 8.06 -9.76 -27.33
C GLN A 505 8.29 -9.88 -25.82
N ALA A 506 7.35 -9.40 -24.99
CA ALA A 506 7.47 -9.47 -23.53
C ALA A 506 7.54 -10.91 -23.02
N ARG A 507 6.71 -11.82 -23.58
CA ARG A 507 6.75 -13.25 -23.26
C ARG A 507 8.08 -13.88 -23.64
N TYR A 508 8.54 -13.65 -24.87
CA TYR A 508 9.84 -14.15 -25.31
C TYR A 508 10.96 -13.72 -24.36
N LEU A 509 11.07 -12.42 -24.07
CA LEU A 509 12.09 -11.87 -23.19
C LEU A 509 12.02 -12.45 -21.77
N ALA A 510 10.83 -12.48 -21.16
CA ALA A 510 10.66 -12.96 -19.79
C ALA A 510 10.90 -14.46 -19.66
N GLU A 511 10.36 -15.28 -20.57
CA GLU A 511 10.51 -16.74 -20.53
C GLU A 511 11.93 -17.19 -20.91
N ASN A 512 12.57 -16.53 -21.90
CA ASN A 512 13.94 -16.83 -22.29
C ASN A 512 14.92 -16.45 -21.17
N TYR A 513 14.77 -15.25 -20.60
CA TYR A 513 15.57 -14.81 -19.45
C TYR A 513 15.45 -15.78 -18.28
N ASN A 514 14.22 -16.18 -17.92
CA ASN A 514 13.96 -17.10 -16.81
C ASN A 514 14.52 -18.51 -17.07
N ARG A 515 14.58 -18.94 -18.33
CA ARG A 515 15.21 -20.22 -18.73
C ARG A 515 16.70 -20.21 -18.45
N HIS A 516 17.42 -19.18 -18.92
CA HIS A 516 18.87 -19.06 -18.70
C HIS A 516 19.23 -18.79 -17.24
N LEU A 517 18.35 -18.08 -16.52
CA LEU A 517 18.47 -17.95 -15.07
C LEU A 517 18.37 -19.32 -14.38
N ALA A 518 17.40 -20.15 -14.77
CA ALA A 518 17.24 -21.50 -14.20
C ALA A 518 18.40 -22.44 -14.56
N ALA A 519 18.99 -22.29 -15.74
CA ALA A 519 20.15 -23.06 -16.20
C ALA A 519 21.47 -22.61 -15.52
N GLY A 520 21.48 -21.45 -14.84
CA GLY A 520 22.67 -20.91 -14.21
C GLY A 520 23.62 -20.19 -15.18
N ASP A 521 23.14 -19.80 -16.37
CA ASP A 521 23.98 -19.21 -17.43
C ASP A 521 24.41 -17.77 -17.13
N PHE A 522 23.76 -17.08 -16.21
CA PHE A 522 24.18 -15.73 -15.81
C PHE A 522 25.18 -15.74 -14.65
N ILE A 523 26.12 -14.79 -14.67
CA ILE A 523 27.11 -14.64 -13.59
C ILE A 523 26.41 -14.20 -12.30
N ARG A 524 26.68 -14.95 -11.23
CA ARG A 524 26.22 -14.69 -9.86
C ARG A 524 27.44 -14.43 -8.97
N SER A 525 27.41 -13.35 -8.19
CA SER A 525 28.44 -13.13 -7.17
C SER A 525 28.28 -14.22 -6.10
N ARG A 526 29.27 -15.10 -5.98
CA ARG A 526 29.30 -16.18 -4.98
C ARG A 526 29.75 -15.71 -3.59
N ALA A 527 29.96 -14.41 -3.39
CA ALA A 527 30.45 -13.89 -2.12
C ALA A 527 29.47 -14.22 -0.97
N GLY A 528 29.78 -15.29 -0.23
CA GLY A 528 29.19 -15.63 1.07
C GLY A 528 27.97 -16.57 1.10
N ARG A 529 27.80 -17.53 0.17
CA ARG A 529 26.70 -18.52 0.28
C ARG A 529 27.18 -19.94 0.57
N SER A 530 26.65 -20.53 1.64
CA SER A 530 26.60 -21.99 1.84
C SER A 530 25.45 -22.60 1.00
N PRO A 531 25.61 -23.81 0.44
CA PRO A 531 24.51 -24.55 -0.22
C PRO A 531 23.30 -24.72 0.72
N GLY A 532 22.07 -24.55 0.22
CA GLY A 532 20.83 -24.70 1.00
C GLY A 532 20.21 -23.42 1.61
N HIS A 533 20.77 -22.24 1.37
CA HIS A 533 20.26 -20.95 1.88
C HIS A 533 19.20 -20.34 0.93
N PRO A 534 18.17 -19.61 1.42
CA PRO A 534 16.91 -19.43 0.70
C PRO A 534 16.98 -18.47 -0.50
N MET A 535 15.91 -18.53 -1.30
CA MET A 535 15.57 -17.59 -2.37
C MET A 535 15.33 -16.16 -1.83
N PHE A 536 16.40 -15.44 -1.45
CA PHE A 536 16.34 -13.99 -1.47
C PHE A 536 16.52 -13.56 -2.92
N GLY A 537 15.42 -13.10 -3.51
CA GLY A 537 15.40 -12.76 -4.91
C GLY A 537 16.40 -11.65 -5.18
N ARG A 538 17.36 -11.89 -6.09
CA ARG A 538 18.34 -10.86 -6.42
C ARG A 538 17.65 -9.77 -7.21
N TRP A 539 17.63 -8.57 -6.66
CA TRP A 539 17.12 -7.43 -7.41
C TRP A 539 18.08 -7.00 -8.51
N VAL A 540 17.51 -6.67 -9.65
CA VAL A 540 18.21 -6.19 -10.84
C VAL A 540 17.48 -4.97 -11.38
N LEU A 541 18.20 -3.85 -11.34
CA LEU A 541 17.81 -2.60 -11.98
C LEU A 541 18.48 -2.55 -13.36
N PRO A 542 17.72 -2.49 -14.47
CA PRO A 542 18.27 -2.63 -15.82
C PRO A 542 19.42 -1.66 -16.13
N ARG A 543 19.28 -0.40 -15.70
CA ARG A 543 20.23 0.69 -15.97
C ARG A 543 21.23 0.99 -14.85
N ARG A 544 21.30 0.14 -13.82
CA ARG A 544 22.16 0.40 -12.64
C ARG A 544 23.64 0.50 -13.01
N TRP A 545 24.08 -0.35 -13.94
CA TRP A 545 25.48 -0.46 -14.30
C TRP A 545 25.86 0.47 -15.45
N ASP A 546 25.00 1.39 -15.89
CA ASP A 546 25.25 2.20 -17.09
C ASP A 546 26.54 3.01 -16.98
N GLY A 547 26.79 3.67 -15.85
CA GLY A 547 28.04 4.39 -15.62
C GLY A 547 29.26 3.46 -15.62
N TRP A 548 29.14 2.27 -15.02
CA TRP A 548 30.24 1.28 -15.00
C TRP A 548 30.49 0.65 -16.38
N LEU A 549 29.41 0.36 -17.13
CA LEU A 549 29.45 -0.16 -18.49
C LEU A 549 30.05 0.87 -19.42
N ALA A 550 29.62 2.13 -19.35
CA ALA A 550 30.20 3.22 -20.13
C ALA A 550 31.68 3.39 -19.79
N ALA A 551 32.06 3.40 -18.51
CA ALA A 551 33.46 3.46 -18.10
C ALA A 551 34.30 2.29 -18.66
N ALA A 552 33.75 1.07 -18.68
CA ALA A 552 34.42 -0.10 -19.23
C ALA A 552 34.54 -0.03 -20.77
N LEU A 553 33.49 0.39 -21.47
CA LEU A 553 33.48 0.46 -22.93
C LEU A 553 34.33 1.63 -23.46
N PHE A 554 34.40 2.76 -22.76
CA PHE A 554 35.13 3.95 -23.21
C PHE A 554 36.54 4.09 -22.59
N GLY A 555 37.10 3.00 -22.08
CA GLY A 555 38.51 2.95 -21.64
C GLY A 555 38.83 3.82 -20.43
N ILE A 556 37.86 4.08 -19.54
CA ILE A 556 38.11 4.85 -18.31
C ILE A 556 38.86 3.95 -17.30
N PRO A 557 40.08 4.32 -16.88
CA PRO A 557 40.90 3.48 -16.02
C PRO A 557 40.22 3.09 -14.70
N PRO A 558 40.53 1.90 -14.14
CA PRO A 558 39.97 1.43 -12.87
C PRO A 558 40.44 2.25 -11.64
N ASP A 559 41.57 2.94 -11.75
CA ASP A 559 42.23 3.76 -10.73
C ASP A 559 41.89 5.26 -10.82
N ALA A 560 41.08 5.67 -11.80
CA ALA A 560 40.59 7.04 -11.89
C ALA A 560 39.75 7.38 -10.64
N LYS A 561 40.21 8.38 -9.86
CA LYS A 561 39.55 8.83 -8.62
C LYS A 561 38.09 9.29 -8.84
N ASP A 562 37.78 9.78 -10.04
CA ASP A 562 36.43 10.12 -10.47
C ASP A 562 36.04 9.31 -11.72
N LEU A 563 34.97 8.51 -11.62
CA LEU A 563 34.28 7.89 -12.75
C LEU A 563 33.47 8.95 -13.51
N SER A 564 34.13 9.96 -14.09
CA SER A 564 33.45 11.03 -14.83
C SER A 564 33.08 10.57 -16.24
N VAL A 565 31.99 9.82 -16.36
CA VAL A 565 31.39 9.47 -17.65
C VAL A 565 30.64 10.68 -18.20
N SER A 566 30.88 11.06 -19.46
CA SER A 566 30.18 12.19 -20.08
C SER A 566 28.74 11.82 -20.45
N THR A 567 27.86 12.82 -20.56
CA THR A 567 26.47 12.64 -21.03
C THR A 567 26.44 12.03 -22.44
N GLU A 568 27.39 12.41 -23.30
CA GLU A 568 27.54 11.85 -24.65
C GLU A 568 27.88 10.36 -24.62
N GLN A 569 28.82 9.94 -23.75
CA GLN A 569 29.17 8.52 -23.58
C GLN A 569 27.98 7.69 -23.08
N LEU A 570 27.18 8.22 -22.16
CA LEU A 570 25.94 7.57 -21.71
C LEU A 570 24.89 7.48 -22.83
N ALA A 571 24.78 8.53 -23.66
CA ALA A 571 23.89 8.52 -24.83
C ALA A 571 24.33 7.50 -25.89
N THR A 572 25.64 7.36 -26.14
CA THR A 572 26.20 6.34 -27.03
C THR A 572 26.00 4.93 -26.47
N LEU A 573 26.23 4.71 -25.17
CA LEU A 573 25.90 3.45 -24.52
C LEU A 573 24.42 3.11 -24.73
N ASP A 574 23.50 4.07 -24.55
CA ASP A 574 22.08 3.81 -24.73
C ASP A 574 21.72 3.47 -26.18
N ALA A 575 22.43 4.03 -27.17
CA ALA A 575 22.24 3.74 -28.59
C ALA A 575 22.56 2.28 -28.96
N LEU A 576 23.39 1.56 -28.19
CA LEU A 576 23.72 0.14 -28.44
C LEU A 576 22.54 -0.82 -28.28
N PHE A 577 21.45 -0.38 -27.65
CA PHE A 577 20.38 -1.26 -27.19
C PHE A 577 19.13 -1.14 -28.05
N PRO A 578 18.38 -2.24 -28.22
CA PRO A 578 17.16 -2.26 -29.02
C PRO A 578 16.12 -1.25 -28.53
N GLY A 579 15.49 -0.56 -29.48
CA GLY A 579 14.45 0.44 -29.20
C GLY A 579 14.95 1.65 -28.41
N SER A 580 16.25 1.98 -28.50
CA SER A 580 16.80 3.24 -28.02
C SER A 580 16.22 4.42 -28.81
N THR A 581 16.03 5.55 -28.14
CA THR A 581 15.66 6.83 -28.74
C THR A 581 16.86 7.77 -28.86
N SER A 582 18.03 7.34 -28.38
CA SER A 582 19.26 8.12 -28.49
C SER A 582 19.65 8.30 -29.95
N GLY A 583 19.84 9.55 -30.37
CA GLY A 583 20.38 9.90 -31.68
C GLY A 583 21.91 9.89 -31.74
N ALA A 584 22.58 9.41 -30.67
CA ALA A 584 24.04 9.38 -30.61
C ALA A 584 24.62 8.41 -31.66
N ILE A 585 25.74 8.80 -32.25
CA ILE A 585 26.46 7.99 -33.23
C ILE A 585 27.18 6.86 -32.49
N ILE A 586 26.99 5.62 -32.97
CA ILE A 586 27.66 4.44 -32.43
C ILE A 586 29.04 4.34 -33.11
N PRO A 587 30.15 4.22 -32.35
CA PRO A 587 31.47 3.98 -32.94
C PRO A 587 31.53 2.63 -33.68
N ASP A 588 32.27 2.58 -34.79
CA ASP A 588 32.41 1.40 -35.67
C ASP A 588 32.70 0.10 -34.91
N TRP A 589 33.55 0.15 -33.88
CA TRP A 589 33.93 -1.03 -33.09
C TRP A 589 32.81 -1.56 -32.18
N LEU A 590 31.77 -0.77 -31.91
CA LEU A 590 30.60 -1.12 -31.11
C LEU A 590 29.36 -1.49 -31.96
N GLU A 591 29.35 -1.22 -33.26
CA GLU A 591 28.25 -1.63 -34.14
C GLU A 591 27.97 -3.15 -34.12
N PRO A 592 28.99 -4.03 -34.13
CA PRO A 592 28.77 -5.48 -34.01
C PRO A 592 28.11 -5.86 -32.68
N VAL A 593 28.48 -5.18 -31.58
CA VAL A 593 27.91 -5.39 -30.25
C VAL A 593 26.42 -5.05 -30.26
N ALA A 594 26.03 -3.90 -30.81
CA ALA A 594 24.64 -3.49 -30.93
C ALA A 594 23.79 -4.48 -31.76
N THR A 595 24.38 -5.03 -32.83
CA THR A 595 23.73 -6.03 -33.70
C THR A 595 23.45 -7.34 -32.93
N VAL A 596 24.42 -7.82 -32.15
CA VAL A 596 24.24 -9.03 -31.34
C VAL A 596 23.18 -8.82 -30.25
N LEU A 597 23.21 -7.68 -29.54
CA LEU A 597 22.20 -7.37 -28.50
C LEU A 597 20.78 -7.30 -29.07
N THR A 598 20.61 -6.74 -30.26
CA THR A 598 19.34 -6.70 -30.98
C THR A 598 18.86 -8.10 -31.37
N THR A 599 19.78 -8.95 -31.83
CA THR A 599 19.46 -10.33 -32.24
C THR A 599 19.03 -11.18 -31.05
N LEU A 600 19.75 -11.09 -29.91
CA LEU A 600 19.46 -11.84 -28.69
C LEU A 600 18.07 -11.55 -28.10
N THR A 601 17.59 -10.32 -28.27
CA THR A 601 16.32 -9.84 -27.70
C THR A 601 15.15 -9.92 -28.69
N SER A 602 15.40 -10.39 -29.92
CA SER A 602 14.39 -10.50 -30.97
C SER A 602 13.81 -11.92 -31.08
N PRO A 603 12.48 -12.09 -31.06
CA PRO A 603 11.84 -13.39 -31.29
C PRO A 603 11.98 -13.88 -32.75
N ALA A 604 12.36 -13.01 -33.69
CA ALA A 604 12.50 -13.34 -35.11
C ALA A 604 13.75 -14.18 -35.44
N SER A 605 14.64 -14.38 -34.47
CA SER A 605 15.89 -15.13 -34.62
C SER A 605 15.71 -16.66 -34.77
N GLY A 606 14.51 -17.18 -34.50
CA GLY A 606 14.14 -18.58 -34.77
C GLY A 606 14.78 -19.65 -33.88
N GLY A 607 15.73 -19.29 -33.01
CA GLY A 607 16.42 -20.20 -32.10
C GLY A 607 16.98 -19.51 -30.85
N ASP A 608 17.39 -20.29 -29.86
CA ASP A 608 18.01 -19.78 -28.63
C ASP A 608 19.50 -19.48 -28.88
N LEU A 609 19.83 -18.19 -29.03
CA LEU A 609 21.18 -17.71 -29.36
C LEU A 609 21.96 -17.23 -28.13
N PHE A 610 21.45 -17.42 -26.92
CA PHE A 610 22.00 -16.79 -25.72
C PHE A 610 23.48 -17.11 -25.49
N MET A 611 23.84 -18.41 -25.49
CA MET A 611 25.20 -18.86 -25.21
C MET A 611 26.18 -18.41 -26.30
N VAL A 612 25.80 -18.57 -27.56
CA VAL A 612 26.58 -18.13 -28.72
C VAL A 612 26.77 -16.62 -28.71
N GLY A 613 25.72 -15.85 -28.47
CA GLY A 613 25.79 -14.39 -28.41
C GLY A 613 26.65 -13.89 -27.25
N ARG A 614 26.65 -14.58 -26.11
CA ARG A 614 27.52 -14.25 -24.96
C ARG A 614 29.00 -14.44 -25.31
N GLU A 615 29.35 -15.55 -25.97
CA GLU A 615 30.72 -15.81 -26.43
C GLU A 615 31.16 -14.81 -27.50
N LEU A 616 30.29 -14.50 -28.47
CA LEU A 616 30.54 -13.49 -29.50
C LEU A 616 30.77 -12.10 -28.89
N LEU A 617 29.95 -11.68 -27.93
CA LEU A 617 30.12 -10.40 -27.24
C LEU A 617 31.47 -10.33 -26.50
N ALA A 618 31.82 -11.37 -25.74
CA ALA A 618 33.10 -11.42 -25.03
C ALA A 618 34.30 -11.40 -26.00
N GLY A 619 34.15 -12.03 -27.18
CA GLY A 619 35.12 -11.98 -28.27
C GLY A 619 35.27 -10.58 -28.88
N MET A 620 34.16 -9.93 -29.26
CA MET A 620 34.15 -8.59 -29.84
C MET A 620 34.72 -7.53 -28.89
N LEU A 621 34.47 -7.66 -27.58
CA LEU A 621 35.01 -6.74 -26.56
C LEU A 621 36.54 -6.81 -26.42
N LYS A 622 37.19 -7.85 -26.96
CA LYS A 622 38.66 -7.98 -26.97
C LYS A 622 39.32 -6.97 -27.91
N ASP A 623 38.63 -6.59 -28.99
CA ASP A 623 39.19 -5.76 -30.06
C ASP A 623 39.01 -4.24 -29.79
N HIS A 624 38.98 -3.83 -28.53
CA HIS A 624 38.74 -2.43 -28.15
C HIS A 624 39.89 -1.51 -28.60
N PRO A 625 39.61 -0.23 -28.94
CA PRO A 625 40.63 0.69 -29.46
C PRO A 625 41.53 1.33 -28.39
N TYR A 626 41.25 1.09 -27.10
CA TYR A 626 41.95 1.75 -26.00
C TYR A 626 43.25 1.04 -25.61
N PRO A 627 44.35 1.78 -25.36
CA PRO A 627 45.64 1.19 -25.01
C PRO A 627 45.69 0.61 -23.59
N VAL A 628 44.82 1.08 -22.69
CA VAL A 628 44.62 0.55 -21.34
C VAL A 628 43.11 0.49 -21.10
N SER A 629 42.59 -0.68 -20.75
CA SER A 629 41.15 -0.86 -20.57
C SER A 629 40.81 -1.87 -19.47
N ARG A 630 39.61 -1.73 -18.91
CA ARG A 630 39.02 -2.76 -18.04
C ARG A 630 38.76 -4.06 -18.80
N LEU A 631 38.66 -3.99 -20.13
CA LEU A 631 38.35 -5.10 -21.02
C LEU A 631 39.58 -5.96 -21.39
N ASP A 632 40.78 -5.60 -20.94
CA ASP A 632 42.00 -6.40 -21.15
C ASP A 632 41.89 -7.78 -20.43
N SER A 633 41.20 -7.81 -19.28
CA SER A 633 40.92 -9.03 -18.52
C SER A 633 39.76 -9.84 -19.12
N GLU A 634 39.96 -11.15 -19.29
CA GLU A 634 38.91 -12.06 -19.76
C GLU A 634 37.70 -12.10 -18.83
N ASP A 635 37.91 -12.21 -17.52
CA ASP A 635 36.84 -12.19 -16.51
C ASP A 635 36.00 -10.92 -16.61
N MET A 636 36.63 -9.78 -16.87
CA MET A 636 35.95 -8.50 -17.06
C MET A 636 35.14 -8.46 -18.35
N ARG A 637 35.66 -9.00 -19.47
CA ARG A 637 34.87 -9.10 -20.73
C ARG A 637 33.63 -9.96 -20.54
N VAL A 638 33.75 -11.11 -19.87
CA VAL A 638 32.61 -11.98 -19.57
C VAL A 638 31.60 -11.27 -18.66
N LEU A 639 32.07 -10.54 -17.65
CA LEU A 639 31.21 -9.75 -16.76
C LEU A 639 30.51 -8.61 -17.49
N VAL A 640 31.20 -7.88 -18.36
CA VAL A 640 30.62 -6.81 -19.19
C VAL A 640 29.56 -7.40 -20.14
N ALA A 641 29.85 -8.51 -20.81
CA ALA A 641 28.89 -9.20 -21.67
C ALA A 641 27.64 -9.63 -20.91
N ASP A 642 27.77 -10.25 -19.73
CA ASP A 642 26.64 -10.62 -18.85
C ASP A 642 25.75 -9.39 -18.54
N ARG A 643 26.37 -8.27 -18.18
CA ARG A 643 25.65 -7.02 -17.83
C ARG A 643 24.98 -6.37 -19.04
N LEU A 644 25.61 -6.38 -20.22
CA LEU A 644 25.02 -5.90 -21.47
C LEU A 644 23.79 -6.75 -21.85
N ILE A 645 23.88 -8.08 -21.79
CA ILE A 645 22.76 -8.98 -22.11
C ILE A 645 21.59 -8.77 -21.14
N ARG A 646 21.88 -8.66 -19.83
CA ARG A 646 20.86 -8.37 -18.80
C ARG A 646 20.17 -7.03 -19.05
N ARG A 647 20.94 -5.97 -19.31
CA ARG A 647 20.39 -4.64 -19.65
C ARG A 647 19.50 -4.71 -20.89
N ALA A 648 19.95 -5.39 -21.95
CA ALA A 648 19.19 -5.53 -23.20
C ALA A 648 17.86 -6.28 -23.00
N HIS A 649 17.84 -7.37 -22.25
CA HIS A 649 16.60 -8.11 -21.98
C HIS A 649 15.63 -7.31 -21.10
N LEU A 650 16.10 -6.88 -19.93
CA LEU A 650 15.22 -6.34 -18.89
C LEU A 650 14.73 -4.93 -19.22
N GLU A 651 15.54 -4.09 -19.86
CA GLU A 651 15.11 -2.75 -20.27
C GLU A 651 14.09 -2.81 -21.42
N THR A 652 14.29 -3.71 -22.39
CA THR A 652 13.32 -3.92 -23.47
C THR A 652 12.00 -4.47 -22.91
N LEU A 653 12.09 -5.44 -21.99
CA LEU A 653 10.93 -5.98 -21.29
C LEU A 653 10.18 -4.88 -20.52
N ARG A 654 10.90 -4.00 -19.80
CA ARG A 654 10.32 -2.84 -19.11
C ARG A 654 9.57 -1.92 -20.08
N LYS A 655 10.16 -1.60 -21.24
CA LYS A 655 9.52 -0.78 -22.29
C LYS A 655 8.25 -1.44 -22.85
N CYS A 656 8.27 -2.75 -23.08
CA CYS A 656 7.09 -3.50 -23.53
C CYS A 656 5.95 -3.41 -22.51
N LEU A 657 6.26 -3.70 -21.24
CA LEU A 657 5.29 -3.65 -20.16
C LEU A 657 4.68 -2.25 -19.97
N MET A 658 5.52 -1.19 -19.95
CA MET A 658 5.04 0.19 -19.87
C MET A 658 4.17 0.58 -21.07
N SER A 659 4.49 0.08 -22.27
CA SER A 659 3.66 0.32 -23.45
C SER A 659 2.28 -0.34 -23.36
N MET A 660 2.16 -1.48 -22.67
CA MET A 660 0.88 -2.16 -22.44
C MET A 660 -0.01 -1.41 -21.44
N VAL A 661 0.57 -0.74 -20.44
CA VAL A 661 -0.18 0.09 -19.47
C VAL A 661 -1.10 1.08 -20.18
N TYR A 662 -0.62 1.75 -21.23
CA TYR A 662 -1.40 2.72 -21.99
C TYR A 662 -2.57 2.11 -22.80
N ALA A 663 -2.51 0.81 -23.10
CA ALA A 663 -3.59 0.08 -23.77
C ALA A 663 -4.61 -0.52 -22.77
N ALA A 664 -4.26 -0.60 -21.48
CA ALA A 664 -5.04 -1.31 -20.46
C ALA A 664 -6.51 -0.85 -20.34
N PRO A 665 -6.88 0.45 -20.41
CA PRO A 665 -8.28 0.85 -20.30
C PRO A 665 -9.18 0.23 -21.39
N GLN A 666 -8.67 0.10 -22.62
CA GLN A 666 -9.41 -0.49 -23.74
C GLN A 666 -9.42 -2.02 -23.68
N LEU A 667 -8.30 -2.61 -23.25
CA LEU A 667 -8.20 -4.06 -23.02
C LEU A 667 -9.16 -4.50 -21.90
N HIS A 668 -9.23 -3.74 -20.81
CA HIS A 668 -10.22 -3.92 -19.74
C HIS A 668 -11.65 -3.80 -20.27
N ALA A 669 -11.92 -2.78 -21.09
CA ALA A 669 -13.20 -2.60 -21.79
C ALA A 669 -13.49 -3.69 -22.83
N SER A 670 -12.55 -4.59 -23.10
CA SER A 670 -12.74 -5.75 -23.98
C SER A 670 -12.82 -7.08 -23.22
N GLY A 671 -12.45 -7.11 -21.93
CA GLY A 671 -12.54 -8.30 -21.05
C GLY A 671 -11.19 -8.82 -20.55
N VAL A 672 -10.08 -8.21 -20.96
CA VAL A 672 -8.71 -8.62 -20.60
C VAL A 672 -8.34 -8.04 -19.23
N LYS A 673 -8.48 -8.84 -18.17
CA LYS A 673 -8.25 -8.44 -16.78
C LYS A 673 -6.75 -8.35 -16.45
N ALA A 674 -5.94 -9.23 -17.02
CA ALA A 674 -4.49 -9.26 -16.82
C ALA A 674 -3.82 -7.95 -17.26
N ALA A 675 -4.36 -7.26 -18.27
CA ALA A 675 -3.89 -5.94 -18.67
C ALA A 675 -4.13 -4.88 -17.59
N THR A 676 -5.24 -4.98 -16.85
CA THR A 676 -5.51 -4.13 -15.68
C THR A 676 -4.56 -4.46 -14.55
N GLU A 677 -4.27 -5.74 -14.28
CA GLU A 677 -3.28 -6.10 -13.24
C GLU A 677 -1.87 -5.58 -13.58
N ILE A 678 -1.46 -5.62 -14.85
CA ILE A 678 -0.20 -5.01 -15.31
C ILE A 678 -0.24 -3.48 -15.12
N ALA A 679 -1.35 -2.84 -15.46
CA ALA A 679 -1.52 -1.41 -15.28
C ALA A 679 -1.59 -1.01 -13.79
N ASP A 680 -2.24 -1.77 -12.94
CA ASP A 680 -2.32 -1.49 -11.51
C ASP A 680 -0.94 -1.64 -10.86
N ALA A 681 -0.16 -2.64 -11.31
CA ALA A 681 1.14 -2.90 -10.73
C ALA A 681 2.28 -2.01 -11.27
N LEU A 682 2.20 -1.63 -12.55
CA LEU A 682 3.27 -0.88 -13.24
C LEU A 682 2.84 0.54 -13.61
N GLY A 683 1.57 0.71 -13.94
CA GLY A 683 0.94 1.97 -14.27
C GLY A 683 0.54 2.73 -13.02
N GLN A 684 1.54 3.11 -12.23
CA GLN A 684 1.57 4.33 -11.44
C GLN A 684 0.19 4.94 -11.15
N PHE A 685 -0.47 4.55 -10.07
CA PHE A 685 -1.61 5.30 -9.53
C PHE A 685 -2.70 5.68 -10.56
N ALA A 686 -3.21 4.71 -11.34
CA ALA A 686 -4.21 4.95 -12.39
C ALA A 686 -5.56 5.54 -11.90
N THR A 687 -5.72 5.76 -10.60
CA THR A 687 -6.69 6.70 -10.04
C THR A 687 -5.93 7.88 -9.48
N TRP A 688 -6.12 9.05 -10.11
CA TRP A 688 -5.67 10.32 -9.57
C TRP A 688 -5.93 10.39 -8.06
N ARG A 689 -4.85 10.61 -7.31
CA ARG A 689 -4.89 11.09 -5.92
C ARG A 689 -4.03 12.34 -5.88
N ALA A 690 -4.34 13.26 -4.98
CA ALA A 690 -3.41 14.34 -4.60
C ALA A 690 -2.20 13.82 -3.81
N VAL A 691 -1.81 12.54 -4.00
CA VAL A 691 -0.62 11.95 -3.39
C VAL A 691 0.61 12.71 -3.92
N PRO A 692 1.46 13.21 -3.03
CA PRO A 692 2.71 13.83 -3.40
C PRO A 692 3.61 12.82 -4.11
N TYR A 693 4.38 13.32 -5.06
CA TYR A 693 5.34 12.52 -5.79
C TYR A 693 6.46 12.12 -4.82
N GLY A 694 6.76 10.81 -4.75
CA GLY A 694 7.69 10.27 -3.76
C GLY A 694 9.06 10.96 -3.76
N PRO A 695 9.79 10.96 -2.62
CA PRO A 695 11.08 11.66 -2.46
C PRO A 695 12.15 11.25 -3.48
N MET A 696 12.03 10.08 -4.10
CA MET A 696 12.92 9.65 -5.19
C MET A 696 12.74 10.43 -6.50
N GLY A 697 11.69 11.25 -6.64
CA GLY A 697 11.40 12.00 -7.87
C GLY A 697 11.14 11.10 -9.09
N ARG A 698 10.89 9.81 -8.87
CA ARG A 698 10.59 8.81 -9.89
C ARG A 698 9.95 7.58 -9.27
N VAL A 699 9.11 6.91 -10.05
CA VAL A 699 8.70 5.53 -9.76
C VAL A 699 9.87 4.63 -10.13
N LEU A 700 10.26 3.76 -9.22
CA LEU A 700 11.27 2.75 -9.46
C LEU A 700 10.64 1.49 -10.00
N PHE A 701 11.34 0.88 -10.96
CA PHE A 701 11.02 -0.42 -11.53
C PHE A 701 12.21 -1.32 -11.31
N ALA A 702 11.98 -2.43 -10.62
CA ALA A 702 13.01 -3.44 -10.39
C ALA A 702 12.52 -4.81 -10.84
N PHE A 703 13.46 -5.61 -11.31
CA PHE A 703 13.24 -7.04 -11.53
C PHE A 703 13.81 -7.81 -10.35
N THR A 704 13.15 -8.88 -9.96
CA THR A 704 13.61 -9.77 -8.90
C THR A 704 13.84 -11.16 -9.47
N GLU A 705 15.08 -11.63 -9.39
CA GLU A 705 15.52 -12.96 -9.82
C GLU A 705 15.44 -13.93 -8.66
N LEU A 706 14.42 -14.78 -8.65
CA LEU A 706 14.30 -15.85 -7.66
C LEU A 706 14.88 -17.12 -8.27
N HIS A 707 16.00 -17.60 -7.71
CA HIS A 707 16.68 -18.81 -8.13
C HIS A 707 17.30 -19.51 -6.92
N ASP A 708 17.18 -20.83 -6.91
CA ASP A 708 17.71 -21.74 -5.90
C ASP A 708 18.51 -22.84 -6.63
N ASP A 709 19.76 -23.04 -6.21
CA ASP A 709 20.66 -24.04 -6.81
C ASP A 709 20.14 -25.47 -6.56
N ASP A 710 19.44 -25.71 -5.45
CA ASP A 710 18.86 -27.02 -5.11
C ASP A 710 17.51 -27.23 -5.81
N ARG A 711 16.88 -26.16 -6.28
CA ARG A 711 15.56 -26.16 -6.94
C ARG A 711 15.53 -25.25 -8.17
N PRO A 712 16.34 -25.52 -9.21
CA PRO A 712 16.42 -24.67 -10.39
C PRO A 712 15.08 -24.56 -11.13
N TRP A 713 14.19 -25.55 -10.98
CA TRP A 713 12.85 -25.56 -11.59
C TRP A 713 11.82 -24.66 -10.89
N ASP A 714 12.14 -24.14 -9.70
CA ASP A 714 11.30 -23.17 -8.99
C ASP A 714 11.66 -21.72 -9.36
N THR A 715 12.63 -21.53 -10.27
CA THR A 715 13.09 -20.21 -10.73
C THR A 715 11.95 -19.35 -11.29
N SER A 716 11.91 -18.10 -10.86
CA SER A 716 10.94 -17.11 -11.35
C SER A 716 11.54 -15.71 -11.51
N LEU A 717 11.00 -14.99 -12.49
CA LEU A 717 11.28 -13.58 -12.74
C LEU A 717 10.06 -12.77 -12.33
N ARG A 718 10.27 -11.82 -11.42
CA ARG A 718 9.25 -10.85 -11.00
C ARG A 718 9.62 -9.45 -11.44
N VAL A 719 8.62 -8.60 -11.63
CA VAL A 719 8.79 -7.15 -11.79
C VAL A 719 8.02 -6.47 -10.68
N SER A 720 8.58 -5.41 -10.12
CA SER A 720 7.95 -4.61 -9.09
C SER A 720 8.04 -3.13 -9.43
N GLY A 721 6.93 -2.42 -9.21
CA GLY A 721 6.82 -0.97 -9.30
C GLY A 721 6.53 -0.40 -7.92
N PHE A 722 7.26 0.65 -7.52
CA PHE A 722 7.02 1.36 -6.27
C PHE A 722 7.38 2.83 -6.39
N GLY A 723 6.60 3.68 -5.74
CA GLY A 723 6.76 5.13 -5.75
C GLY A 723 5.65 5.83 -4.95
N GLY A 724 5.60 7.17 -5.03
CA GLY A 724 4.65 7.98 -4.26
C GLY A 724 5.12 8.26 -2.83
N ASP A 725 4.37 9.11 -2.14
CA ASP A 725 4.65 9.52 -0.76
C ASP A 725 3.41 9.31 0.14
N PRO A 726 3.16 8.07 0.62
CA PRO A 726 2.05 7.79 1.52
C PRO A 726 2.10 8.61 2.81
N HIS A 727 3.30 8.94 3.31
CA HIS A 727 3.49 9.71 4.53
C HIS A 727 2.92 11.13 4.37
N THR A 728 3.40 11.89 3.39
CA THR A 728 2.88 13.24 3.17
C THR A 728 1.41 13.23 2.77
N TYR A 729 0.94 12.20 2.04
CA TYR A 729 -0.49 12.06 1.74
C TYR A 729 -1.35 11.94 3.01
N VAL A 730 -0.95 11.11 3.99
CA VAL A 730 -1.67 10.98 5.26
C VAL A 730 -1.68 12.30 6.04
N VAL A 731 -0.57 13.04 6.04
CA VAL A 731 -0.45 14.35 6.72
C VAL A 731 -1.31 15.43 6.06
N THR A 732 -1.39 15.45 4.73
CA THR A 732 -2.04 16.51 3.94
C THR A 732 -3.46 16.16 3.49
N LEU A 733 -4.03 15.05 3.97
CA LEU A 733 -5.35 14.56 3.56
C LEU A 733 -6.46 15.60 3.76
N GLY A 734 -6.51 16.25 4.93
CA GLY A 734 -7.50 17.29 5.25
C GLY A 734 -7.19 18.67 4.63
N ASP A 735 -6.00 18.87 4.05
CA ASP A 735 -5.59 20.13 3.44
C ASP A 735 -5.56 20.01 1.92
N LEU A 736 -4.44 19.52 1.36
CA LEU A 736 -4.21 19.45 -0.09
C LEU A 736 -5.26 18.56 -0.79
N THR A 737 -5.49 17.35 -0.29
CA THR A 737 -6.38 16.38 -0.93
C THR A 737 -7.84 16.86 -0.86
N ALA A 738 -8.28 17.28 0.33
CA ALA A 738 -9.60 17.88 0.52
C ALA A 738 -9.86 19.07 -0.40
N ARG A 739 -8.91 20.02 -0.52
CA ARG A 739 -9.03 21.20 -1.40
C ARG A 739 -9.06 20.83 -2.87
N ALA A 740 -8.29 19.84 -3.28
CA ALA A 740 -8.30 19.37 -4.67
C ALA A 740 -9.68 18.81 -5.05
N HIS A 741 -10.32 18.06 -4.15
CA HIS A 741 -11.65 17.48 -4.38
C HIS A 741 -12.79 18.48 -4.26
N THR A 742 -12.75 19.31 -3.21
CA THR A 742 -13.92 20.08 -2.74
C THR A 742 -13.73 21.59 -2.81
N GLY A 743 -12.51 22.07 -3.08
CA GLY A 743 -12.15 23.48 -2.97
C GLY A 743 -12.05 24.01 -1.53
N ARG A 744 -12.14 23.13 -0.52
CA ARG A 744 -12.14 23.49 0.90
C ARG A 744 -11.31 22.48 1.70
N SER A 745 -10.78 22.88 2.84
CA SER A 745 -10.14 21.98 3.79
C SER A 745 -11.18 21.14 4.57
N ARG A 746 -10.72 20.07 5.21
CA ARG A 746 -11.53 19.17 6.02
C ARG A 746 -10.87 18.86 7.36
N ILE A 747 -11.72 18.65 8.37
CA ILE A 747 -11.28 18.15 9.67
C ILE A 747 -10.99 16.66 9.51
N VAL A 748 -9.72 16.30 9.66
CA VAL A 748 -9.26 14.90 9.64
C VAL A 748 -8.52 14.62 10.94
N VAL A 749 -8.98 13.63 11.69
CA VAL A 749 -8.41 13.24 12.98
C VAL A 749 -7.99 11.78 12.94
N GLY A 750 -6.69 11.53 13.08
CA GLY A 750 -6.13 10.20 13.29
C GLY A 750 -6.22 9.78 14.74
N LEU A 751 -6.71 8.57 14.99
CA LEU A 751 -6.74 7.93 16.29
C LEU A 751 -5.74 6.78 16.27
N SER A 752 -4.75 6.77 17.15
CA SER A 752 -3.85 5.61 17.26
C SER A 752 -3.26 5.51 18.67
N ALA A 753 -2.77 4.32 19.02
CA ALA A 753 -1.93 4.14 20.21
C ALA A 753 -0.45 4.36 19.93
N THR A 754 -0.03 4.20 18.67
CA THR A 754 1.38 4.17 18.27
C THR A 754 1.63 5.00 17.02
N GLY A 755 0.75 5.98 16.74
CA GLY A 755 0.82 6.80 15.53
C GLY A 755 2.03 7.72 15.49
N TYR A 756 2.56 8.07 16.66
CA TYR A 756 3.77 8.87 16.78
C TYR A 756 4.92 8.03 17.34
N PHE A 757 5.76 7.49 16.46
CA PHE A 757 6.92 6.68 16.83
C PHE A 757 8.13 7.00 15.94
N PRO A 758 8.84 8.12 16.17
CA PRO A 758 9.85 8.66 15.25
C PRO A 758 10.91 7.64 14.80
N GLY A 759 10.99 7.42 13.49
CA GLY A 759 11.89 6.47 12.83
C GLY A 759 11.36 5.05 12.63
N ALA A 760 10.09 4.77 12.95
CA ALA A 760 9.37 3.57 12.51
C ALA A 760 8.85 3.77 11.06
N PRO A 761 9.39 3.08 10.04
CA PRO A 761 9.11 3.39 8.64
C PRO A 761 7.67 3.22 8.17
N HIS A 762 6.88 2.34 8.77
CA HIS A 762 5.50 2.09 8.37
C HIS A 762 4.51 2.84 9.24
N HIS A 763 4.78 2.91 10.55
CA HIS A 763 3.80 3.34 11.55
C HIS A 763 4.01 4.76 12.09
N HIS A 764 5.15 5.40 11.82
CA HIS A 764 5.32 6.81 12.19
C HIS A 764 4.53 7.73 11.25
N VAL A 765 3.48 8.35 11.78
CA VAL A 765 2.80 9.46 11.13
C VAL A 765 3.61 10.73 11.42
N HIS A 766 4.07 11.41 10.37
CA HIS A 766 4.94 12.59 10.45
C HIS A 766 4.19 13.87 10.87
N VAL A 767 3.37 13.76 11.91
CA VAL A 767 2.63 14.85 12.57
C VAL A 767 2.83 14.73 14.06
N GLN A 768 3.24 15.82 14.70
CA GLN A 768 3.29 15.91 16.16
C GLN A 768 1.89 15.65 16.76
N PRO A 769 1.75 14.84 17.82
CA PRO A 769 0.46 14.59 18.45
C PRO A 769 -0.22 15.90 18.85
N THR A 770 -1.39 16.15 18.30
CA THR A 770 -2.21 17.33 18.67
C THR A 770 -2.75 17.17 20.09
N TRP A 771 -3.10 15.92 20.41
CA TRP A 771 -3.51 15.50 21.74
C TRP A 771 -2.91 14.14 22.06
N TRP A 772 -2.69 13.89 23.34
CA TRP A 772 -2.35 12.55 23.79
C TRP A 772 -2.91 12.24 25.16
N VAL A 773 -3.06 10.95 25.43
CA VAL A 773 -3.33 10.42 26.76
C VAL A 773 -2.12 9.58 27.15
N PRO A 774 -1.44 9.85 28.27
CA PRO A 774 -0.31 9.04 28.71
C PRO A 774 -0.69 7.56 28.94
N ASP A 775 0.27 6.66 28.80
CA ASP A 775 0.08 5.20 28.98
C ASP A 775 0.19 4.72 30.44
N ASP A 776 0.33 5.64 31.39
CA ASP A 776 0.30 5.40 32.84
C ASP A 776 -1.12 5.07 33.39
N VAL A 777 -2.07 4.83 32.49
CA VAL A 777 -3.50 4.64 32.78
C VAL A 777 -3.89 3.16 32.76
N THR A 778 -3.12 2.31 32.07
CA THR A 778 -3.60 1.02 31.57
C THR A 778 -2.76 -0.17 32.04
N GLY A 779 -2.71 -0.48 33.35
CA GLY A 779 -1.96 -1.66 33.88
C GLY A 779 -0.46 -1.60 33.59
N GLY A 780 0.37 -2.54 34.05
CA GLY A 780 1.82 -2.55 33.79
C GLY A 780 2.23 -3.34 32.53
N LEU A 781 3.47 -3.19 32.06
CA LEU A 781 4.11 -4.09 31.09
C LEU A 781 5.36 -4.72 31.72
N THR A 782 5.56 -6.02 31.51
CA THR A 782 6.81 -6.70 31.82
C THR A 782 7.29 -7.49 30.60
N ILE A 783 8.56 -7.34 30.27
CA ILE A 783 9.20 -8.05 29.14
C ILE A 783 10.23 -9.02 29.72
N HIS A 784 10.12 -10.28 29.30
CA HIS A 784 11.00 -11.36 29.71
C HIS A 784 11.78 -11.88 28.51
N ALA A 785 13.07 -12.12 28.71
CA ALA A 785 13.85 -12.94 27.80
C ALA A 785 13.65 -14.41 28.18
N THR A 786 13.15 -15.22 27.25
CA THR A 786 12.86 -16.64 27.50
C THR A 786 13.42 -17.52 26.38
N PRO A 787 14.76 -17.52 26.19
CA PRO A 787 15.38 -18.39 25.20
C PRO A 787 15.22 -19.85 25.60
N VAL A 788 14.96 -20.71 24.62
CA VAL A 788 14.82 -22.16 24.82
C VAL A 788 16.10 -22.84 24.38
N SER A 789 16.70 -23.65 25.25
CA SER A 789 17.84 -24.50 24.91
C SER A 789 17.42 -25.93 24.64
N ASP A 790 18.21 -26.65 23.84
CA ASP A 790 18.03 -28.07 23.62
C ASP A 790 18.83 -28.96 24.58
N GLU A 791 18.85 -30.25 24.31
CA GLU A 791 19.55 -31.27 25.11
C GLU A 791 21.08 -31.04 25.17
N GLU A 792 21.63 -30.32 24.18
CA GLU A 792 23.06 -29.96 24.11
C GLU A 792 23.35 -28.61 24.79
N LEU A 793 22.35 -27.99 25.43
CA LEU A 793 22.39 -26.66 26.01
C LEU A 793 22.60 -25.54 24.97
N GLU A 794 22.38 -25.81 23.69
CA GLU A 794 22.41 -24.77 22.65
C GLU A 794 21.06 -24.07 22.55
N PHE A 795 21.08 -22.72 22.52
CA PHE A 795 19.86 -21.93 22.36
C PHE A 795 19.30 -22.03 20.94
N LEU A 796 17.99 -22.32 20.86
CA LEU A 796 17.30 -22.44 19.59
C LEU A 796 17.09 -21.07 18.94
N ARG A 797 17.65 -20.93 17.73
CA ARG A 797 17.53 -19.75 16.89
C ARG A 797 16.70 -20.05 15.65
N VAL A 798 15.55 -19.38 15.52
CA VAL A 798 14.71 -19.52 14.33
C VAL A 798 15.06 -18.45 13.30
N SER A 799 15.21 -17.19 13.73
CA SER A 799 15.50 -16.10 12.79
C SER A 799 16.91 -16.21 12.21
N GLY A 800 16.98 -16.20 10.88
CA GLY A 800 18.20 -16.47 10.12
C GLY A 800 18.30 -17.90 9.56
N THR A 801 17.46 -18.84 10.03
CA THR A 801 17.35 -20.20 9.43
C THR A 801 16.33 -20.24 8.30
N SER A 802 16.42 -21.24 7.41
CA SER A 802 15.53 -21.33 6.24
C SER A 802 15.13 -22.77 5.86
N GLY A 803 14.14 -22.89 4.98
CA GLY A 803 13.76 -24.16 4.37
C GLY A 803 13.44 -25.27 5.37
N LYS A 804 14.07 -26.43 5.19
CA LYS A 804 13.86 -27.62 6.05
C LYS A 804 14.38 -27.40 7.46
N GLU A 805 15.50 -26.69 7.61
CA GLU A 805 16.10 -26.38 8.91
C GLU A 805 15.15 -25.53 9.75
N ARG A 806 14.63 -24.43 9.19
CA ARG A 806 13.65 -23.56 9.88
C ARG A 806 12.44 -24.35 10.40
N ARG A 807 11.88 -25.23 9.57
CA ARG A 807 10.75 -26.10 9.95
C ARG A 807 11.13 -27.06 11.09
N ALA A 808 12.29 -27.69 11.01
CA ALA A 808 12.80 -28.58 12.04
C ALA A 808 13.01 -27.85 13.37
N THR A 809 13.67 -26.68 13.33
CA THR A 809 13.90 -25.84 14.51
C THR A 809 12.59 -25.34 15.10
N MET A 810 11.62 -24.91 14.29
CA MET A 810 10.31 -24.46 14.77
C MET A 810 9.53 -25.59 15.47
N THR A 811 9.57 -26.79 14.90
CA THR A 811 8.93 -27.97 15.51
C THR A 811 9.61 -28.34 16.84
N LYS A 812 10.94 -28.34 16.87
CA LYS A 812 11.74 -28.59 18.09
C LYS A 812 11.45 -27.53 19.16
N LEU A 813 11.40 -26.25 18.76
CA LEU A 813 11.09 -25.12 19.61
C LEU A 813 9.70 -25.26 20.23
N GLY A 814 8.67 -25.58 19.45
CA GLY A 814 7.31 -25.77 19.99
C GLY A 814 7.24 -26.85 21.07
N LYS A 815 7.94 -27.97 20.85
CA LYS A 815 8.00 -29.06 21.84
C LYS A 815 8.68 -28.63 23.14
N LEU A 816 9.87 -28.04 23.04
CA LEU A 816 10.67 -27.66 24.21
C LEU A 816 10.10 -26.45 24.93
N LEU A 817 9.52 -25.49 24.21
CA LEU A 817 8.86 -24.32 24.78
C LEU A 817 7.69 -24.73 25.70
N TRP A 818 6.91 -25.74 25.29
CA TRP A 818 5.86 -26.30 26.15
C TRP A 818 6.43 -26.88 27.44
N ILE A 819 7.41 -27.78 27.32
CA ILE A 819 7.99 -28.54 28.44
C ILE A 819 8.72 -27.62 29.43
N GLN A 820 9.48 -26.64 28.93
CA GLN A 820 10.34 -25.80 29.78
C GLN A 820 9.58 -24.62 30.38
N HIS A 821 8.57 -24.07 29.69
CA HIS A 821 7.99 -22.77 30.05
C HIS A 821 6.46 -22.71 30.05
N LEU A 822 5.78 -23.10 28.96
CA LEU A 822 4.34 -22.79 28.82
C LEU A 822 3.47 -23.51 29.86
N ASP A 823 3.74 -24.78 30.17
CA ASP A 823 2.96 -25.56 31.14
C ASP A 823 3.09 -24.99 32.56
N ASN A 824 4.31 -24.61 32.95
CA ASN A 824 4.57 -23.92 34.21
C ASN A 824 3.85 -22.57 34.26
N LYS A 825 3.92 -21.76 33.18
CA LYS A 825 3.25 -20.46 33.14
C LYS A 825 1.73 -20.58 33.26
N ILE A 826 1.13 -21.59 32.63
CA ILE A 826 -0.31 -21.89 32.76
C ILE A 826 -0.63 -22.24 34.21
N THR A 827 0.18 -23.09 34.84
CA THR A 827 0.02 -23.48 36.25
C THR A 827 0.09 -22.28 37.18
N ASP A 828 1.06 -21.37 36.96
CA ASP A 828 1.20 -20.13 37.73
C ASP A 828 -0.04 -19.24 37.58
N LEU A 829 -0.53 -19.04 36.34
CA LEU A 829 -1.74 -18.26 36.08
C LEU A 829 -2.98 -18.88 36.74
N LEU A 830 -3.09 -20.21 36.76
CA LEU A 830 -4.20 -20.91 37.41
C LEU A 830 -4.14 -20.86 38.94
N SER A 831 -2.93 -20.80 39.51
CA SER A 831 -2.72 -20.79 40.96
C SER A 831 -3.18 -19.49 41.63
N ASN A 832 -3.21 -18.37 40.89
CA ASN A 832 -3.65 -17.08 41.39
C ASN A 832 -5.10 -16.78 40.96
N PRO A 833 -6.05 -16.60 41.92
CA PRO A 833 -7.45 -16.30 41.60
C PRO A 833 -7.67 -15.07 40.70
N GLU A 834 -6.79 -14.07 40.76
CA GLU A 834 -6.90 -12.85 39.93
C GLU A 834 -6.55 -13.09 38.46
N THR A 835 -5.63 -14.02 38.20
CA THR A 835 -5.13 -14.32 36.84
C THR A 835 -5.69 -15.62 36.27
N ALA A 836 -6.33 -16.47 37.08
CA ALA A 836 -6.91 -17.75 36.65
C ALA A 836 -7.91 -17.59 35.49
N ARG A 837 -8.71 -16.50 35.50
CA ARG A 837 -9.68 -16.20 34.42
C ARG A 837 -9.02 -16.01 33.05
N ARG A 838 -7.76 -15.58 33.04
CA ARG A 838 -6.95 -15.28 31.84
C ARG A 838 -5.80 -16.27 31.66
N ALA A 839 -5.91 -17.47 32.21
CA ALA A 839 -4.93 -18.55 32.04
C ALA A 839 -4.95 -19.12 30.61
N ARG A 840 -4.68 -18.28 29.60
CA ARG A 840 -4.56 -18.61 28.18
C ARG A 840 -3.38 -17.85 27.60
N LEU A 841 -2.68 -18.47 26.67
CA LEU A 841 -1.46 -17.91 26.09
C LEU A 841 -1.65 -17.55 24.62
N LEU A 842 -0.94 -16.53 24.16
CA LEU A 842 -0.82 -16.17 22.74
C LEU A 842 0.62 -16.39 22.27
N LEU A 843 0.82 -17.30 21.33
CA LEU A 843 2.09 -17.52 20.62
C LEU A 843 2.05 -16.80 19.28
N ALA A 844 2.79 -15.70 19.17
CA ALA A 844 2.88 -14.90 17.96
C ALA A 844 4.05 -15.39 17.06
N THR A 845 3.74 -15.70 15.81
CA THR A 845 4.72 -16.07 14.77
C THR A 845 4.71 -15.03 13.64
N THR A 846 5.58 -15.15 12.62
CA THR A 846 5.57 -14.22 11.47
C THR A 846 4.67 -14.66 10.31
N ALA A 847 4.33 -15.94 10.22
CA ALA A 847 3.59 -16.52 9.09
C ALA A 847 2.78 -17.76 9.49
N TYR A 848 1.76 -18.09 8.70
CA TYR A 848 0.86 -19.23 8.96
C TYR A 848 1.62 -20.57 8.93
N GLU A 849 2.57 -20.72 8.03
CA GLU A 849 3.39 -21.94 7.91
C GLU A 849 4.24 -22.16 9.19
N GLY A 850 4.79 -21.07 9.74
CA GLY A 850 5.50 -21.12 11.02
C GLY A 850 4.58 -21.39 12.22
N ALA A 851 3.33 -20.91 12.16
CA ALA A 851 2.31 -21.22 13.17
C ALA A 851 1.96 -22.73 13.17
N GLU A 852 1.81 -23.32 11.97
CA GLU A 852 1.57 -24.77 11.83
C GLU A 852 2.76 -25.59 12.33
N ASP A 853 3.99 -25.24 11.92
CA ASP A 853 5.20 -25.95 12.36
C ASP A 853 5.36 -25.91 13.90
N LEU A 854 5.00 -24.78 14.54
CA LEU A 854 5.00 -24.65 15.99
C LEU A 854 3.90 -25.51 16.65
N ALA A 855 2.69 -25.54 16.06
CA ALA A 855 1.57 -26.35 16.54
C ALA A 855 1.88 -27.85 16.47
N ILE A 856 2.62 -28.29 15.44
CA ILE A 856 3.14 -29.67 15.35
C ILE A 856 4.05 -29.97 16.53
N GLY A 857 4.92 -29.03 16.92
CA GLY A 857 5.78 -29.14 18.10
C GLY A 857 5.00 -29.30 19.41
N LEU A 858 3.98 -28.47 19.63
CA LEU A 858 3.11 -28.57 20.83
C LEU A 858 2.34 -29.90 20.86
N SER A 859 1.78 -30.33 19.73
CA SER A 859 1.09 -31.62 19.64
C SER A 859 2.04 -32.79 19.95
N ALA A 860 3.29 -32.72 19.48
CA ALA A 860 4.33 -33.72 19.80
C ALA A 860 4.79 -33.69 21.28
N ALA A 861 4.55 -32.60 22.00
CA ALA A 861 4.76 -32.54 23.46
C ALA A 861 3.62 -33.19 24.26
N GLY A 862 2.55 -33.66 23.60
CA GLY A 862 1.40 -34.30 24.25
C GLY A 862 0.28 -33.35 24.66
N VAL A 863 0.26 -32.12 24.14
CA VAL A 863 -0.80 -31.16 24.43
C VAL A 863 -2.12 -31.62 23.76
N PRO A 864 -3.25 -31.63 24.49
CA PRO A 864 -4.55 -31.99 23.92
C PRO A 864 -4.96 -31.09 22.75
N ALA A 865 -5.60 -31.66 21.73
CA ALA A 865 -5.97 -30.96 20.51
C ALA A 865 -6.94 -29.79 20.76
N GLU A 866 -7.82 -29.91 21.74
CA GLU A 866 -8.75 -28.86 22.16
C GLU A 866 -8.07 -27.64 22.80
N ARG A 867 -6.83 -27.80 23.30
CA ARG A 867 -6.05 -26.71 23.90
C ARG A 867 -5.14 -26.00 22.90
N ILE A 868 -4.85 -26.61 21.75
CA ILE A 868 -4.09 -25.97 20.67
C ILE A 868 -5.07 -25.31 19.71
N VAL A 869 -5.04 -23.98 19.62
CA VAL A 869 -5.84 -23.22 18.66
C VAL A 869 -4.91 -22.61 17.62
N LEU A 870 -5.06 -22.99 16.36
CA LEU A 870 -4.22 -22.54 15.25
C LEU A 870 -4.98 -21.56 14.35
N GLY A 871 -4.47 -20.34 14.23
CA GLY A 871 -4.95 -19.37 13.26
C GLY A 871 -4.62 -19.80 11.82
N VAL A 872 -5.62 -19.89 10.95
CA VAL A 872 -5.46 -20.26 9.52
C VAL A 872 -6.00 -19.17 8.60
N ARG A 873 -5.70 -19.25 7.30
CA ARG A 873 -6.24 -18.28 6.33
C ARG A 873 -7.75 -18.49 6.23
N PRO A 874 -8.57 -17.42 6.09
CA PRO A 874 -10.03 -17.58 5.97
C PRO A 874 -10.47 -18.50 4.81
N ALA A 875 -9.68 -18.55 3.73
CA ALA A 875 -9.94 -19.44 2.59
C ALA A 875 -9.73 -20.93 2.91
N ASP A 876 -8.90 -21.26 3.91
CA ASP A 876 -8.57 -22.64 4.27
C ASP A 876 -9.65 -23.25 5.20
N ALA A 877 -10.40 -22.41 5.92
CA ALA A 877 -11.48 -22.82 6.82
C ALA A 877 -12.75 -21.93 6.66
N PRO A 878 -13.42 -21.97 5.49
CA PRO A 878 -14.53 -21.06 5.17
C PRO A 878 -15.81 -21.29 6.00
N GLU A 879 -15.94 -22.48 6.59
CA GLU A 879 -17.08 -22.86 7.44
C GLU A 879 -16.92 -22.38 8.89
N GLY A 880 -15.74 -21.89 9.27
CA GLY A 880 -15.43 -21.45 10.63
C GLY A 880 -14.46 -22.38 11.35
N PRO A 881 -14.43 -22.33 12.70
CA PRO A 881 -13.53 -23.18 13.47
C PRO A 881 -13.77 -24.67 13.27
N ARG A 882 -12.68 -25.44 13.20
CA ARG A 882 -12.72 -26.88 12.95
C ARG A 882 -11.74 -27.62 13.85
N LEU A 883 -12.23 -28.57 14.64
CA LEU A 883 -11.39 -29.48 15.41
C LEU A 883 -10.77 -30.53 14.48
N THR A 884 -9.46 -30.67 14.53
CA THR A 884 -8.70 -31.74 13.86
C THR A 884 -8.19 -32.74 14.90
N ALA A 885 -7.53 -33.81 14.46
CA ALA A 885 -6.91 -34.77 15.37
C ALA A 885 -5.76 -34.18 16.22
N ARG A 886 -5.21 -33.01 15.85
CA ARG A 886 -4.04 -32.41 16.50
C ARG A 886 -4.29 -31.05 17.13
N TRP A 887 -5.25 -30.28 16.62
CA TRP A 887 -5.56 -28.91 17.07
C TRP A 887 -6.92 -28.43 16.56
N THR A 888 -7.39 -27.31 17.08
CA THR A 888 -8.55 -26.56 16.54
C THR A 888 -8.08 -25.46 15.60
N GLU A 889 -8.47 -25.52 14.33
CA GLU A 889 -8.22 -24.45 13.36
C GLU A 889 -9.25 -23.33 13.52
N VAL A 890 -8.82 -22.08 13.48
CA VAL A 890 -9.68 -20.89 13.54
C VAL A 890 -9.29 -19.92 12.43
N PRO A 891 -10.23 -19.51 11.56
CA PRO A 891 -9.98 -18.48 10.56
C PRO A 891 -9.45 -17.17 11.17
N ALA A 892 -8.49 -16.53 10.51
CA ALA A 892 -7.83 -15.32 11.01
C ALA A 892 -8.76 -14.10 11.21
N ASP A 893 -9.93 -14.08 10.57
CA ASP A 893 -10.99 -13.08 10.74
C ASP A 893 -11.93 -13.40 11.91
N ARG A 894 -11.79 -14.57 12.54
CA ARG A 894 -12.59 -15.06 13.68
C ARG A 894 -11.75 -15.31 14.94
N LEU A 895 -10.53 -14.80 15.02
CA LEU A 895 -9.65 -15.00 16.18
C LEU A 895 -10.23 -14.47 17.51
N GLU A 896 -11.19 -13.53 17.46
CA GLU A 896 -11.90 -13.03 18.65
C GLU A 896 -12.77 -14.09 19.35
N GLU A 897 -13.00 -15.23 18.71
CA GLU A 897 -13.70 -16.38 19.28
C GLU A 897 -12.88 -17.14 20.31
N PHE A 898 -11.57 -16.92 20.33
CA PHE A 898 -10.69 -17.53 21.30
C PHE A 898 -11.09 -17.13 22.73
N GLY A 899 -11.23 -18.13 23.60
CA GLY A 899 -11.73 -17.98 24.98
C GLY A 899 -13.25 -17.79 25.09
N ARG A 900 -13.98 -17.67 23.96
CA ARG A 900 -15.46 -17.55 23.94
C ARG A 900 -16.14 -18.81 23.44
N THR A 901 -15.76 -19.27 22.25
CA THR A 901 -16.34 -20.45 21.60
C THR A 901 -15.29 -21.51 21.27
N VAL A 902 -14.02 -21.13 21.17
CA VAL A 902 -12.87 -22.01 20.91
C VAL A 902 -11.77 -21.75 21.94
N GLY A 903 -11.01 -22.78 22.34
CA GLY A 903 -10.01 -22.64 23.40
C GLY A 903 -10.60 -22.11 24.72
N THR A 904 -11.82 -22.54 25.05
CA THR A 904 -12.56 -22.09 26.23
C THR A 904 -11.95 -22.62 27.52
N GLU A 905 -11.33 -23.79 27.48
CA GLU A 905 -10.66 -24.41 28.61
C GLU A 905 -9.46 -23.56 29.08
N PRO A 906 -9.31 -23.34 30.40
CA PRO A 906 -8.08 -22.79 30.94
C PRO A 906 -6.86 -23.66 30.54
N GLY A 907 -5.75 -23.00 30.21
CA GLY A 907 -4.56 -23.63 29.63
C GLY A 907 -4.56 -23.75 28.11
N SER A 908 -5.55 -23.17 27.43
CA SER A 908 -5.57 -23.11 25.96
C SER A 908 -4.56 -22.10 25.42
N VAL A 909 -4.04 -22.38 24.22
CA VAL A 909 -3.00 -21.61 23.57
C VAL A 909 -3.40 -21.28 22.14
N LEU A 910 -3.37 -19.99 21.80
CA LEU A 910 -3.59 -19.50 20.45
C LEU A 910 -2.25 -19.29 19.74
N ILE A 911 -2.06 -19.93 18.58
CA ILE A 911 -0.90 -19.72 17.71
C ILE A 911 -1.39 -18.99 16.46
N ALA A 912 -0.88 -17.78 16.20
CA ALA A 912 -1.26 -17.02 15.02
C ALA A 912 -0.15 -16.04 14.58
N PRO A 913 -0.16 -15.62 13.30
CA PRO A 913 0.76 -14.60 12.84
C PRO A 913 0.57 -13.27 13.59
N LEU A 914 1.67 -12.59 13.87
CA LEU A 914 1.75 -11.32 14.58
C LEU A 914 0.90 -10.23 13.91
N ALA A 915 1.02 -10.10 12.58
CA ALA A 915 0.22 -9.18 11.78
C ALA A 915 -1.31 -9.42 11.84
N ARG A 916 -1.75 -10.56 12.38
CA ARG A 916 -3.18 -10.86 12.63
C ARG A 916 -3.59 -10.58 14.06
N THR A 917 -2.66 -10.50 14.99
CA THR A 917 -2.91 -10.46 16.44
C THR A 917 -2.61 -9.12 17.10
N GLU A 918 -1.74 -8.31 16.51
CA GLU A 918 -1.41 -6.95 17.01
C GLU A 918 -2.59 -5.98 16.91
N ARG A 919 -3.39 -6.08 15.84
CA ARG A 919 -4.38 -5.05 15.44
C ARG A 919 -5.77 -5.62 15.17
N GLY A 920 -6.79 -4.87 15.60
CA GLY A 920 -8.20 -5.20 15.34
C GLY A 920 -8.72 -6.52 15.94
N LEU A 921 -8.16 -7.01 17.07
CA LEU A 921 -8.70 -8.16 17.82
C LEU A 921 -9.12 -7.79 19.24
N ASN A 922 -10.30 -8.27 19.65
CA ASN A 922 -10.90 -8.09 20.98
C ASN A 922 -11.09 -9.43 21.72
N ILE A 923 -9.99 -10.06 22.17
CA ILE A 923 -10.02 -11.27 23.00
C ILE A 923 -10.26 -10.87 24.47
N VAL A 924 -11.50 -10.53 24.79
CA VAL A 924 -11.93 -10.07 26.12
C VAL A 924 -13.10 -10.88 26.67
N ASP A 925 -13.21 -10.93 28.00
CA ASP A 925 -14.37 -11.47 28.70
C ASP A 925 -15.59 -10.55 28.61
N ARG A 926 -16.68 -10.89 29.31
CA ARG A 926 -17.94 -10.12 29.28
C ARG A 926 -17.81 -8.74 29.92
N ASP A 927 -16.85 -8.56 30.82
CA ASP A 927 -16.57 -7.30 31.50
C ASP A 927 -15.54 -6.46 30.75
N GLY A 928 -15.12 -6.91 29.56
CA GLY A 928 -14.15 -6.22 28.70
C GLY A 928 -12.69 -6.37 29.14
N ARG A 929 -12.40 -7.30 30.07
CA ARG A 929 -11.04 -7.57 30.55
C ARG A 929 -10.36 -8.61 29.66
N SER A 930 -9.03 -8.57 29.58
CA SER A 930 -8.29 -9.49 28.70
C SER A 930 -8.45 -10.94 29.14
N GLN A 931 -8.62 -11.86 28.18
CA GLN A 931 -8.55 -13.31 28.45
C GLN A 931 -7.16 -13.91 28.24
N ILE A 932 -6.21 -13.12 27.72
CA ILE A 932 -4.83 -13.55 27.48
C ILE A 932 -3.98 -13.22 28.69
N GLY A 933 -3.32 -14.20 29.27
CA GLY A 933 -2.45 -14.09 30.44
C GLY A 933 -1.07 -13.55 30.11
N SER A 934 -0.48 -14.08 29.04
CA SER A 934 0.86 -13.69 28.56
C SER A 934 0.97 -13.89 27.06
N VAL A 935 1.81 -13.07 26.42
CA VAL A 935 2.10 -13.12 24.99
C VAL A 935 3.54 -13.60 24.78
N TRP A 936 3.75 -14.48 23.83
CA TRP A 936 5.03 -15.13 23.54
C TRP A 936 5.40 -14.84 22.09
N LEU A 937 6.40 -13.98 21.88
CA LEU A 937 6.92 -13.66 20.56
C LEU A 937 7.96 -14.71 20.18
N VAL A 938 7.51 -15.69 19.40
CA VAL A 938 8.28 -16.91 19.10
C VAL A 938 9.37 -16.67 18.06
N ILE A 939 9.19 -15.65 17.22
CA ILE A 939 10.08 -15.32 16.10
C ILE A 939 10.30 -13.82 16.10
N ARG A 940 11.54 -13.38 15.91
CA ARG A 940 11.84 -11.97 15.66
C ARG A 940 11.21 -11.52 14.33
N PRO A 941 10.30 -10.53 14.32
CA PRO A 941 9.61 -10.13 13.10
C PRO A 941 10.51 -9.21 12.28
N ILE A 942 11.43 -9.81 11.53
CA ILE A 942 12.29 -9.11 10.58
C ILE A 942 11.59 -9.05 9.22
N PRO A 943 11.37 -7.86 8.64
CA PRO A 943 10.80 -7.74 7.31
C PRO A 943 11.77 -8.27 6.26
N VAL A 944 11.22 -8.73 5.14
CA VAL A 944 12.04 -9.10 3.97
C VAL A 944 12.38 -7.81 3.23
N MET A 945 13.59 -7.30 3.42
CA MET A 945 14.03 -6.03 2.80
C MET A 945 14.01 -6.03 1.27
N ASP A 946 13.96 -7.20 0.65
CA ASP A 946 13.74 -7.38 -0.79
C ASP A 946 12.26 -7.21 -1.20
N GLU A 947 11.36 -6.81 -0.31
CA GLU A 947 9.98 -6.46 -0.66
C GLU A 947 9.89 -4.96 -1.02
N PRO A 948 9.23 -4.61 -2.14
CA PRO A 948 9.13 -3.21 -2.59
C PRO A 948 8.52 -2.25 -1.58
N ALA A 949 7.55 -2.71 -0.79
CA ALA A 949 6.90 -1.91 0.24
C ALA A 949 7.88 -1.52 1.36
N GLU A 950 8.76 -2.44 1.76
CA GLU A 950 9.77 -2.18 2.80
C GLU A 950 10.79 -1.14 2.35
N LEU A 951 11.29 -1.25 1.13
CA LEU A 951 12.21 -0.25 0.58
C LEU A 951 11.55 1.13 0.46
N LEU A 952 10.29 1.18 0.01
CA LEU A 952 9.55 2.42 -0.08
C LEU A 952 9.38 3.06 1.31
N ALA A 953 8.98 2.27 2.32
CA ALA A 953 8.82 2.72 3.69
C ALA A 953 10.11 3.29 4.26
N HIS A 954 11.20 2.51 4.21
CA HIS A 954 12.50 2.90 4.76
C HIS A 954 13.08 4.14 4.07
N VAL A 955 13.05 4.18 2.74
CA VAL A 955 13.57 5.35 1.99
C VAL A 955 12.73 6.58 2.26
N ASN A 956 11.40 6.48 2.31
CA ASN A 956 10.57 7.65 2.60
C ASN A 956 10.76 8.16 4.03
N ALA A 957 10.77 7.26 5.02
CA ALA A 957 10.92 7.61 6.42
C ALA A 957 12.28 8.28 6.71
N ASP A 958 13.38 7.73 6.18
CA ASP A 958 14.72 8.31 6.30
C ASP A 958 14.75 9.74 5.76
N ILE A 959 14.10 9.99 4.62
CA ILE A 959 14.13 11.29 3.95
C ILE A 959 13.23 12.31 4.64
N HIS A 960 12.07 11.89 5.15
CA HIS A 960 11.21 12.77 5.93
C HIS A 960 11.87 13.17 7.25
N ALA A 961 12.65 12.29 7.87
CA ALA A 961 13.38 12.59 9.11
C ALA A 961 14.43 13.71 8.94
N ILE A 962 15.02 13.85 7.75
CA ILE A 962 16.06 14.86 7.46
C ILE A 962 15.55 16.08 6.68
N SER A 963 14.36 15.99 6.07
CA SER A 963 13.80 17.08 5.25
C SER A 963 13.18 18.17 6.12
N THR A 964 13.50 19.43 5.81
CA THR A 964 12.89 20.59 6.45
C THR A 964 12.26 21.51 5.40
N ALA A 965 11.15 22.16 5.77
CA ALA A 965 10.50 23.13 4.91
C ALA A 965 11.36 24.40 4.78
N THR A 966 11.50 24.92 3.56
CA THR A 966 12.27 26.16 3.29
C THR A 966 11.53 27.08 2.33
N ASP A 967 12.07 28.27 2.08
CA ASP A 967 11.56 29.19 1.06
C ASP A 967 12.01 28.81 -0.37
N ALA A 968 12.92 27.83 -0.51
CA ALA A 968 13.41 27.30 -1.79
C ALA A 968 13.06 25.80 -1.94
N PRO A 969 11.77 25.44 -2.05
CA PRO A 969 11.34 24.06 -1.97
C PRO A 969 11.86 23.17 -3.10
N ALA A 970 12.11 23.71 -4.30
CA ALA A 970 12.69 22.95 -5.41
C ALA A 970 14.10 22.41 -5.09
N GLU A 971 14.89 23.14 -4.30
CA GLU A 971 16.21 22.71 -3.85
C GLU A 971 16.10 21.62 -2.78
N VAL A 972 15.11 21.74 -1.88
CA VAL A 972 14.78 20.69 -0.90
C VAL A 972 14.43 19.39 -1.62
N LEU A 973 13.59 19.45 -2.68
CA LEU A 973 13.23 18.26 -3.45
C LEU A 973 14.43 17.63 -4.16
N GLU A 974 15.36 18.42 -4.68
CA GLU A 974 16.58 17.90 -5.31
C GLU A 974 17.50 17.22 -4.28
N ASN A 975 17.66 17.83 -3.10
CA ASN A 975 18.43 17.22 -2.00
C ASN A 975 17.78 15.93 -1.50
N MET A 976 16.46 15.93 -1.31
CA MET A 976 15.68 14.73 -0.96
C MET A 976 15.88 13.63 -2.00
N ARG A 977 15.89 13.95 -3.30
CA ARG A 977 16.12 12.99 -4.38
C ARG A 977 17.51 12.37 -4.32
N ILE A 978 18.54 13.18 -4.07
CA ILE A 978 19.93 12.72 -3.96
C ILE A 978 20.08 11.79 -2.74
N GLU A 979 19.58 12.21 -1.58
CA GLU A 979 19.64 11.39 -0.37
C GLU A 979 18.79 10.13 -0.48
N ALA A 980 17.61 10.19 -1.12
CA ALA A 980 16.75 9.03 -1.33
C ALA A 980 17.46 8.00 -2.23
N ALA A 981 18.16 8.46 -3.27
CA ALA A 981 18.95 7.59 -4.12
C ALA A 981 20.12 6.95 -3.37
N ARG A 982 20.78 7.69 -2.46
CA ARG A 982 21.85 7.17 -1.60
C ARG A 982 21.32 6.15 -0.59
N ALA A 983 20.22 6.45 0.10
CA ALA A 983 19.56 5.56 1.04
C ALA A 983 19.13 4.25 0.35
N PHE A 984 18.45 4.37 -0.79
CA PHE A 984 18.07 3.24 -1.62
C PHE A 984 19.28 2.38 -2.00
N ASP A 985 20.36 2.97 -2.54
CA ASP A 985 21.55 2.22 -2.96
C ASP A 985 22.30 1.57 -1.78
N ARG A 986 22.29 2.19 -0.59
CA ARG A 986 22.84 1.58 0.64
C ARG A 986 22.09 0.31 1.01
N ILE A 987 20.75 0.35 1.06
CA ILE A 987 19.92 -0.82 1.39
C ILE A 987 20.07 -1.88 0.29
N PHE A 988 20.01 -1.46 -0.97
CA PHE A 988 20.09 -2.34 -2.13
C PHE A 988 21.43 -3.09 -2.28
N ARG A 989 22.53 -2.51 -1.77
CA ARG A 989 23.86 -3.14 -1.76
C ARG A 989 24.06 -4.10 -0.59
N SER A 990 23.28 -3.96 0.47
CA SER A 990 23.41 -4.80 1.65
C SER A 990 22.94 -6.23 1.36
N LEU A 991 23.51 -7.20 2.09
CA LEU A 991 22.94 -8.55 2.07
C LEU A 991 21.60 -8.51 2.83
N PRO A 992 20.62 -9.33 2.44
CA PRO A 992 19.27 -9.31 3.03
C PRO A 992 19.22 -9.79 4.50
N TYR A 993 20.36 -10.18 5.08
CA TYR A 993 20.46 -10.62 6.46
C TYR A 993 20.46 -9.42 7.40
N PHE A 994 19.66 -9.49 8.47
CA PHE A 994 19.52 -8.41 9.44
C PHE A 994 20.86 -7.83 9.92
N ARG A 995 21.85 -8.67 10.26
CA ARG A 995 23.20 -8.25 10.69
C ARG A 995 24.00 -7.49 9.64
N ALA A 996 23.73 -7.77 8.37
CA ALA A 996 24.44 -7.15 7.25
C ALA A 996 23.73 -5.87 6.75
N LEU A 997 22.52 -5.58 7.26
CA LEU A 997 21.83 -4.34 6.97
C LEU A 997 22.58 -3.15 7.60
N PRO A 998 22.51 -1.95 7.00
CA PRO A 998 23.04 -0.75 7.63
C PRO A 998 22.43 -0.53 9.03
N THR A 999 23.21 -0.02 9.99
CA THR A 999 22.76 0.21 11.37
C THR A 999 21.48 1.04 11.44
N ALA A 1000 21.34 2.08 10.62
CA ALA A 1000 20.13 2.89 10.55
C ALA A 1000 18.87 2.05 10.21
N VAL A 1001 19.01 1.08 9.31
CA VAL A 1001 17.92 0.15 8.93
C VAL A 1001 17.63 -0.83 10.07
N GLN A 1002 18.67 -1.33 10.74
CA GLN A 1002 18.49 -2.21 11.91
C GLN A 1002 17.74 -1.50 13.04
N ILE A 1003 18.08 -0.25 13.31
CA ILE A 1003 17.39 0.62 14.29
C ILE A 1003 15.94 0.86 13.85
N ALA A 1004 15.70 1.18 12.58
CA ALA A 1004 14.35 1.39 12.06
C ALA A 1004 13.47 0.12 12.20
N ILE A 1005 14.00 -1.05 11.88
CA ILE A 1005 13.31 -2.34 12.09
C ILE A 1005 13.08 -2.58 13.60
N ALA A 1006 14.05 -2.28 14.46
CA ALA A 1006 13.86 -2.40 15.91
C ALA A 1006 12.76 -1.46 16.42
N LYS A 1007 12.65 -0.23 15.90
CA LYS A 1007 11.55 0.69 16.20
C LYS A 1007 10.19 0.10 15.79
N GLU A 1008 10.10 -0.59 14.65
CA GLU A 1008 8.89 -1.33 14.24
C GLU A 1008 8.55 -2.48 15.18
N ILE A 1009 9.56 -3.25 15.63
CA ILE A 1009 9.38 -4.29 16.63
C ILE A 1009 8.79 -3.69 17.91
N LEU A 1010 9.36 -2.59 18.41
CA LEU A 1010 8.86 -1.93 19.63
C LEU A 1010 7.43 -1.41 19.44
N ASN A 1011 7.09 -0.85 18.28
CA ASN A 1011 5.73 -0.44 17.93
C ASN A 1011 4.74 -1.61 18.06
N GLY A 1012 5.08 -2.77 17.47
CA GLY A 1012 4.32 -4.01 17.58
C GLY A 1012 4.18 -4.52 19.02
N LEU A 1013 5.26 -4.45 19.82
CA LEU A 1013 5.23 -4.83 21.24
C LEU A 1013 4.25 -3.96 22.06
N ILE A 1014 4.22 -2.65 21.83
CA ILE A 1014 3.29 -1.74 22.50
C ILE A 1014 1.84 -2.09 22.13
N GLN A 1015 1.58 -2.38 20.86
CA GLN A 1015 0.25 -2.81 20.39
C GLN A 1015 -0.18 -4.14 21.00
N LEU A 1016 0.71 -5.14 21.05
CA LEU A 1016 0.47 -6.44 21.70
C LEU A 1016 0.21 -6.29 23.20
N ALA A 1017 1.05 -5.54 23.90
CA ALA A 1017 0.91 -5.27 25.33
C ALA A 1017 -0.48 -4.70 25.63
N GLY A 1018 -0.93 -3.78 24.78
CA GLY A 1018 -2.26 -3.23 24.80
C GLY A 1018 -3.42 -4.24 24.75
N ARG A 1019 -3.23 -5.40 24.10
CA ARG A 1019 -4.24 -6.47 24.07
C ARG A 1019 -4.30 -7.25 25.37
N ALA A 1020 -3.18 -7.39 26.07
CA ALA A 1020 -3.09 -8.07 27.36
C ALA A 1020 -3.46 -7.16 28.56
N ARG A 1021 -3.30 -5.83 28.45
CA ARG A 1021 -3.58 -4.83 29.52
C ARG A 1021 -5.05 -4.41 29.67
N ARG A 1022 -5.95 -4.90 28.81
CA ARG A 1022 -7.36 -4.48 28.81
C ARG A 1022 -8.05 -4.80 30.13
N GLY A 1023 -8.73 -3.80 30.70
CA GLY A 1023 -9.38 -3.92 32.01
C GLY A 1023 -8.48 -3.61 33.20
N GLY A 1024 -7.25 -3.11 32.97
CA GLY A 1024 -6.31 -2.68 34.02
C GLY A 1024 -5.30 -3.76 34.44
N ASP A 1025 -5.29 -4.91 33.76
CA ASP A 1025 -4.36 -6.00 34.02
C ASP A 1025 -2.92 -5.66 33.59
N ASN A 1026 -1.92 -6.33 34.17
CA ASN A 1026 -0.55 -6.27 33.67
C ASN A 1026 -0.37 -7.15 32.42
N ALA A 1027 0.34 -6.65 31.41
CA ALA A 1027 0.79 -7.44 30.27
C ALA A 1027 2.15 -8.06 30.54
N GLU A 1028 2.29 -9.32 30.17
CA GLU A 1028 3.57 -10.02 30.13
C GLU A 1028 3.90 -10.43 28.70
N ILE A 1029 5.10 -10.06 28.23
CA ILE A 1029 5.62 -10.43 26.92
C ILE A 1029 6.91 -11.23 27.08
N HIS A 1030 6.98 -12.40 26.45
CA HIS A 1030 8.15 -13.26 26.43
C HIS A 1030 8.80 -13.25 25.04
N LEU A 1031 10.10 -12.94 24.97
CA LEU A 1031 10.91 -12.98 23.75
C LEU A 1031 11.66 -14.31 23.68
N VAL A 1032 11.23 -15.19 22.78
CA VAL A 1032 11.67 -16.59 22.77
C VAL A 1032 12.84 -16.85 21.82
N ASP A 1033 12.77 -16.31 20.60
CA ASP A 1033 13.80 -16.54 19.59
C ASP A 1033 15.17 -16.05 20.08
N TYR A 1034 16.19 -16.92 20.07
CA TYR A 1034 17.52 -16.52 20.53
C TYR A 1034 18.10 -15.34 19.74
N ALA A 1035 17.63 -15.10 18.51
CA ALA A 1035 18.01 -13.93 17.71
C ALA A 1035 17.62 -12.57 18.31
N PHE A 1036 16.76 -12.52 19.35
CA PHE A 1036 16.54 -11.30 20.14
C PHE A 1036 17.69 -10.99 21.10
N HIS A 1037 18.39 -12.03 21.55
CA HIS A 1037 19.35 -11.98 22.66
C HIS A 1037 20.79 -12.17 22.21
N ASP A 1038 21.01 -12.55 20.96
CA ASP A 1038 22.33 -12.83 20.40
C ASP A 1038 23.13 -11.54 20.16
N THR A 1039 24.02 -11.22 21.10
CA THR A 1039 24.88 -10.02 21.15
C THR A 1039 25.92 -9.97 20.03
N SER A 1040 26.11 -11.07 19.28
CA SER A 1040 27.07 -11.08 18.18
C SER A 1040 26.70 -10.04 17.10
N GLY A 1041 27.60 -9.08 16.91
CA GLY A 1041 27.42 -7.95 16.01
C GLY A 1041 26.52 -6.81 16.51
N ARG A 1042 26.22 -6.72 17.82
CA ARG A 1042 25.35 -5.69 18.44
C ARG A 1042 23.98 -5.55 17.76
N SER A 1043 23.47 -6.69 17.29
CA SER A 1043 22.21 -6.80 16.54
C SER A 1043 21.06 -7.32 17.41
N ASP A 1044 21.34 -7.65 18.67
CA ASP A 1044 20.36 -7.99 19.69
C ASP A 1044 19.42 -6.82 19.99
N LEU A 1045 18.25 -7.13 20.54
CA LEU A 1045 17.24 -6.12 20.82
C LEU A 1045 17.65 -5.14 21.93
N PRO A 1046 18.24 -5.56 23.07
CA PRO A 1046 18.75 -4.64 24.09
C PRO A 1046 19.70 -3.57 23.55
N SER A 1047 20.72 -3.95 22.78
CA SER A 1047 21.68 -3.02 22.17
C SER A 1047 21.01 -2.03 21.22
N LEU A 1048 19.99 -2.47 20.48
CA LEU A 1048 19.23 -1.60 19.59
C LEU A 1048 18.29 -0.67 20.35
N ILE A 1049 17.70 -1.11 21.47
CA ILE A 1049 16.88 -0.27 22.36
C ILE A 1049 17.72 0.88 22.92
N HIS A 1050 18.96 0.61 23.36
CA HIS A 1050 19.87 1.65 23.84
C HIS A 1050 20.18 2.70 22.76
N GLN A 1051 20.49 2.25 21.55
CA GLN A 1051 20.70 3.16 20.41
C GLN A 1051 19.44 3.96 20.05
N ILE A 1052 18.24 3.36 20.16
CA ILE A 1052 16.98 4.08 19.97
C ILE A 1052 16.80 5.17 21.03
N ARG A 1053 17.07 4.84 22.32
CA ARG A 1053 16.99 5.78 23.44
C ARG A 1053 17.93 6.97 23.23
N ASP A 1054 19.16 6.70 22.79
CA ASP A 1054 20.16 7.73 22.53
C ASP A 1054 19.78 8.60 21.32
N ASN A 1055 19.33 7.99 20.21
CA ASN A 1055 18.87 8.73 19.04
C ASN A 1055 17.70 9.67 19.39
N TRP A 1056 16.70 9.21 20.15
CA TRP A 1056 15.60 10.08 20.58
C TRP A 1056 16.06 11.18 21.53
N ARG A 1057 17.10 10.96 22.33
CA ARG A 1057 17.69 12.01 23.17
C ARG A 1057 18.36 13.08 22.30
N ASP A 1058 19.17 12.66 21.34
CA ASP A 1058 19.92 13.55 20.45
C ASP A 1058 19.00 14.35 19.52
N GLU A 1059 17.86 13.76 19.12
CA GLU A 1059 16.82 14.39 18.30
C GLU A 1059 15.82 15.23 19.13
N GLY A 1060 15.95 15.26 20.46
CA GLY A 1060 15.03 15.99 21.36
C GLY A 1060 13.60 15.39 21.41
N GLN A 1061 13.44 14.12 21.07
CA GLN A 1061 12.16 13.41 21.05
C GLN A 1061 11.88 12.60 22.32
N LEU A 1062 12.91 12.31 23.12
CA LEU A 1062 12.80 11.38 24.26
C LEU A 1062 11.75 11.81 25.28
N ASP A 1063 11.70 13.09 25.65
CA ASP A 1063 10.74 13.61 26.64
C ASP A 1063 9.29 13.44 26.16
N LEU A 1064 9.04 13.75 24.88
CA LEU A 1064 7.72 13.55 24.28
C LEU A 1064 7.37 12.05 24.26
N MET A 1065 8.31 11.18 23.84
CA MET A 1065 8.09 9.74 23.82
C MET A 1065 7.77 9.17 25.21
N GLN A 1066 8.45 9.65 26.26
CA GLN A 1066 8.15 9.29 27.64
C GLN A 1066 6.77 9.79 28.07
N SER A 1067 6.36 11.01 27.66
CA SER A 1067 5.02 11.52 27.96
C SER A 1067 3.89 10.75 27.25
N LEU A 1068 4.17 10.17 26.07
CA LEU A 1068 3.20 9.38 25.29
C LEU A 1068 3.06 7.96 25.84
N TYR A 1069 4.18 7.28 26.08
CA TYR A 1069 4.22 5.84 26.34
C TYR A 1069 4.56 5.46 27.80
N GLY A 1070 4.91 6.44 28.65
CA GLY A 1070 5.05 6.29 30.11
C GLY A 1070 5.70 4.98 30.57
N ASP A 1071 5.00 4.26 31.43
CA ASP A 1071 5.44 3.01 32.06
C ASP A 1071 5.81 1.92 31.06
N THR A 1072 5.13 1.86 29.90
CA THR A 1072 5.45 0.87 28.86
C THR A 1072 6.84 1.11 28.28
N LEU A 1073 7.17 2.36 27.98
CA LEU A 1073 8.49 2.69 27.47
C LEU A 1073 9.57 2.48 28.55
N GLN A 1074 9.25 2.78 29.81
CA GLN A 1074 10.16 2.52 30.93
C GLN A 1074 10.43 1.02 31.12
N ALA A 1075 9.41 0.16 30.98
CA ALA A 1075 9.56 -1.29 31.02
C ALA A 1075 10.46 -1.82 29.90
N ILE A 1076 10.33 -1.25 28.69
CA ILE A 1076 11.22 -1.56 27.55
C ILE A 1076 12.67 -1.19 27.85
N PHE A 1077 12.92 0.00 28.41
CA PHE A 1077 14.26 0.42 28.79
C PHE A 1077 14.83 -0.44 29.92
N THR A 1078 14.05 -0.74 30.94
CA THR A 1078 14.48 -1.59 32.06
C THR A 1078 14.86 -2.99 31.59
N PHE A 1079 14.12 -3.57 30.65
CA PHE A 1079 14.48 -4.83 30.01
C PHE A 1079 15.86 -4.78 29.32
N ALA A 1080 16.15 -3.68 28.62
CA ALA A 1080 17.44 -3.50 27.95
C ALA A 1080 18.59 -3.24 28.94
N ASP A 1081 18.36 -2.43 29.98
CA ASP A 1081 19.35 -2.11 31.00
C ASP A 1081 19.76 -3.38 31.80
N GLN A 1082 18.80 -4.22 32.22
CA GLN A 1082 19.05 -5.46 32.97
C GLN A 1082 19.93 -6.48 32.23
N ARG A 1083 19.94 -6.44 30.89
CA ARG A 1083 20.75 -7.35 30.08
C ARG A 1083 22.19 -6.86 29.92
N GLN A 1084 22.42 -5.55 29.93
CA GLN A 1084 23.76 -5.01 29.90
C GLN A 1084 24.53 -5.39 31.19
N GLU A 1085 23.89 -5.29 32.34
CA GLU A 1085 24.49 -5.66 33.63
C GLU A 1085 24.82 -7.17 33.72
N ALA A 1086 24.01 -8.02 33.08
CA ALA A 1086 24.24 -9.46 33.05
C ALA A 1086 25.41 -9.86 32.13
N ASP A 1087 25.62 -9.13 31.02
CA ASP A 1087 26.74 -9.36 30.10
C ASP A 1087 28.06 -8.82 30.68
N GLU A 1088 28.06 -7.68 31.39
CA GLU A 1088 29.24 -7.14 32.08
C GLU A 1088 29.72 -8.03 33.23
N HIS A 1089 28.84 -8.86 33.82
CA HIS A 1089 29.19 -9.81 34.89
C HIS A 1089 29.74 -11.16 34.39
N TYR A 1090 29.69 -11.43 33.08
CA TYR A 1090 30.20 -12.66 32.46
C TYR A 1090 31.59 -12.46 31.80
N ASP A 1091 32.00 -11.21 31.57
CA ASP A 1091 33.30 -10.83 31.01
C ASP A 1091 34.38 -10.54 32.09
N ASP A 1092 34.00 -10.49 33.37
CA ASP A 1092 34.88 -10.51 34.56
C ASP A 1092 34.99 -11.93 35.15
#